data_AF-A0A3M7HEA1-F1
#
_entry.id   AF-A0A3M7HEA1-F1
#
_cell.length_a   1.000
_cell.length_b   1.000
_cell.length_c   1.000
_cell.angle_alpha   90.00
_cell.angle_beta   90.00
_cell.angle_gamma   90.00
#
_symmetry.space_group_name_H-M   'P 1'
#
loop_
_entity.id
_entity.type
_entity.pdbx_description
1 polymer ?
#
loop_
_entity_poly.entity_id
_entity_poly.type
_entity_poly.pdbx_seq_one_letter_code
_entity_poly.pdbx_strand_id
1 'polypeptide(L)'
;MRDRRNTSLSISSNSSTNSTTSNYSNAEKRYLSPPVSPSLPAPATTVTKGNTNRQWKRSTIAKVLLSICTVLLVFRYFLGQAITPQLSTPSQEQHASQLSQSEPQALEVTTRAGQRKWSVAIPHNATFPLHAGQYDDICRQAEDLKDRLDSGSRTFGLRDWRKKSPYYSVDRNYLDVADAEFSGALPLSNVTSAESVCRSSLTFALDTTEASFGKTLLMLWMSYGLAKKEGRAFFIDDTRWPYGKYSSFFPALPEQGCSPPPQHHIVPCPHQARHLVVSAATAKWTFGPAFEQEYTHARQQGVDKYRQIYDLARQGFEDLFGLVGEDKTYAASRIAKLKEDAAAHHGSVVGMQIRRGDLHPSEYQFSHDYIPLARYASGARSLFRKLLGGSLPQPLQGDNNADEISQVLEYVHSPLLLASDDPDIGQSPELTQAAAPFTIQKAQERIMLATKAALDQTSPKQDIREPGSAYVKHVDENTGWEGGFFSALFFSLGNQSPSGSAGRLRDLAESGGEIEVPEQAMRMRELVGRAYLIDLAVLGEGDGVVCASTLSDFVKLKPFNEIPTSSWIRSWSSTMSDLATNYLGAAIFWSYILAALAFTGIAIHTILKIKPLPPTRPRNNDDAKLHAQSLRLFTLLATLSFTLLSANMLHVLIHSFEHWHSTLPLPHTHHETQQSALTVWLSLTWHWSTTSSLFQDFAHAILATPARRIWTFSELGLAIAQCDQPSTLE
;
A
#
# COMPACT_ATOMS: atom_id res chain seq x y z
N MET A 1 17.69 41.84 18.26
CA MET A 1 18.42 40.63 18.69
C MET A 1 17.69 39.44 18.09
N ARG A 2 18.33 38.74 17.14
CA ARG A 2 17.74 37.64 16.36
C ARG A 2 18.35 36.34 16.87
N ASP A 3 17.48 35.43 17.29
CA ASP A 3 17.87 34.08 17.72
C ASP A 3 18.38 33.26 16.54
N ARG A 4 19.51 32.60 16.79
CA ARG A 4 20.20 31.70 15.88
C ARG A 4 19.35 30.43 15.71
N ARG A 5 18.86 30.21 14.49
CA ARG A 5 18.41 28.88 14.05
C ARG A 5 19.63 28.02 13.81
N ASN A 6 19.64 26.86 14.45
CA ASN A 6 20.55 25.76 14.14
C ASN A 6 20.44 25.43 12.64
N THR A 7 21.60 25.38 12.00
CA THR A 7 21.78 24.93 10.62
C THR A 7 21.43 23.46 10.55
N SER A 8 20.23 23.18 10.05
CA SER A 8 19.90 21.88 9.45
C SER A 8 20.94 21.55 8.38
N LEU A 9 21.54 20.37 8.48
CA LEU A 9 22.23 19.72 7.38
C LEU A 9 21.22 19.53 6.23
N SER A 10 21.12 20.53 5.36
CA SER A 10 20.44 20.38 4.08
C SER A 10 21.31 19.50 3.20
N ILE A 11 21.13 18.19 3.32
CA ILE A 11 21.53 17.26 2.27
C ILE A 11 20.54 17.49 1.14
N SER A 12 21.02 18.16 0.10
CA SER A 12 20.33 18.38 -1.15
C SER A 12 19.87 17.04 -1.71
N SER A 13 18.58 16.75 -1.57
CA SER A 13 17.90 15.76 -2.37
C SER A 13 17.86 16.26 -3.81
N ASN A 14 18.78 15.78 -4.65
CA ASN A 14 18.57 15.78 -6.10
C ASN A 14 17.48 14.75 -6.43
N SER A 15 16.24 15.09 -6.13
CA SER A 15 15.10 14.57 -6.87
C SER A 15 14.99 15.41 -8.13
N SER A 16 15.38 14.83 -9.26
CA SER A 16 15.05 15.35 -10.58
C SER A 16 13.52 15.35 -10.74
N THR A 17 12.90 16.46 -10.40
CA THR A 17 11.54 16.80 -10.80
C THR A 17 11.64 18.03 -11.67
N ASN A 18 11.57 17.82 -12.99
CA ASN A 18 11.29 18.89 -13.93
C ASN A 18 9.89 19.44 -13.63
N SER A 19 9.82 20.61 -13.01
CA SER A 19 8.65 21.47 -13.06
C SER A 19 9.06 22.87 -13.52
N THR A 20 8.86 23.14 -14.80
CA THR A 20 8.96 24.48 -15.37
C THR A 20 7.68 25.24 -15.04
N THR A 21 7.79 26.06 -14.00
CA THR A 21 7.28 27.44 -13.85
C THR A 21 5.89 27.81 -14.40
N SER A 22 5.01 28.07 -13.43
CA SER A 22 4.15 29.25 -13.27
C SER A 22 4.11 30.31 -14.38
N ASN A 23 2.88 30.70 -14.74
CA ASN A 23 2.54 32.11 -14.94
C ASN A 23 1.11 32.35 -14.43
N TYR A 24 1.01 33.11 -13.33
CA TYR A 24 -0.20 33.76 -12.86
C TYR A 24 0.00 35.26 -13.05
N SER A 25 -0.81 35.89 -13.90
CA SER A 25 -1.34 37.24 -13.71
C SER A 25 -2.08 37.68 -14.98
N ASN A 26 -3.38 37.93 -14.87
CA ASN A 26 -3.96 39.27 -15.06
C ASN A 26 -5.48 39.18 -14.92
N ALA A 27 -5.98 39.81 -13.86
CA ALA A 27 -7.36 40.20 -13.71
C ALA A 27 -7.53 41.58 -14.36
N GLU A 28 -8.46 41.75 -15.29
CA GLU A 28 -9.03 43.08 -15.56
C GLU A 28 -10.47 43.01 -16.11
N LYS A 29 -11.40 43.44 -15.25
CA LYS A 29 -12.61 44.26 -15.46
C LYS A 29 -13.17 44.37 -16.90
N ARG A 30 -14.48 44.14 -17.06
CA ARG A 30 -15.51 45.20 -17.18
C ARG A 30 -16.92 44.64 -17.44
N TYR A 31 -17.87 45.39 -16.91
CA TYR A 31 -19.33 45.25 -16.92
C TYR A 31 -19.99 45.55 -18.29
N LEU A 32 -21.29 45.17 -18.36
CA LEU A 32 -22.44 45.79 -19.03
C LEU A 32 -23.08 45.02 -20.20
N SER A 33 -24.39 44.84 -20.02
CA SER A 33 -25.40 44.15 -20.85
C SER A 33 -25.96 45.07 -21.99
N PRO A 34 -27.12 44.78 -22.61
CA PRO A 34 -27.38 44.67 -24.07
C PRO A 34 -28.10 45.94 -24.62
N PRO A 35 -28.81 46.01 -25.79
CA PRO A 35 -30.07 45.27 -26.09
C PRO A 35 -30.41 45.04 -27.60
N VAL A 36 -31.65 44.56 -27.84
CA VAL A 36 -32.57 44.81 -29.00
C VAL A 36 -32.86 43.63 -29.96
N SER A 37 -33.99 42.94 -29.70
CA SER A 37 -34.89 42.17 -30.61
C SER A 37 -35.42 43.07 -31.77
N PRO A 38 -36.07 42.61 -32.89
CA PRO A 38 -37.10 41.55 -32.92
C PRO A 38 -37.36 40.77 -34.25
N SER A 39 -38.18 39.70 -34.11
CA SER A 39 -39.31 39.26 -34.99
C SER A 39 -39.17 38.85 -36.48
N LEU A 40 -39.50 37.56 -36.73
CA LEU A 40 -40.49 36.98 -37.70
C LEU A 40 -40.15 36.95 -39.24
N PRO A 41 -40.86 36.17 -40.11
CA PRO A 41 -41.12 34.72 -40.11
C PRO A 41 -41.09 34.05 -41.54
N ALA A 42 -41.68 32.85 -41.64
CA ALA A 42 -41.72 31.79 -42.67
C ALA A 42 -42.32 32.12 -44.08
N PRO A 43 -42.33 31.15 -45.04
CA PRO A 43 -43.49 30.24 -45.20
C PRO A 43 -43.11 28.77 -45.59
N ALA A 44 -43.80 27.70 -45.18
CA ALA A 44 -45.13 27.20 -45.63
C ALA A 44 -45.12 26.87 -47.16
N THR A 45 -45.54 25.73 -47.71
CA THR A 45 -46.65 24.79 -47.48
C THR A 45 -46.40 23.55 -48.37
N THR A 46 -46.80 22.32 -48.04
CA THR A 46 -48.08 21.67 -48.43
C THR A 46 -48.04 20.27 -47.76
N VAL A 47 -48.96 19.80 -46.90
CA VAL A 47 -50.43 19.62 -46.96
C VAL A 47 -50.78 18.68 -48.14
N THR A 48 -51.34 17.47 -48.00
CA THR A 48 -52.52 16.98 -47.22
C THR A 48 -52.42 15.45 -47.02
N LYS A 49 -52.72 14.88 -45.83
CA LYS A 49 -54.03 14.32 -45.36
C LYS A 49 -54.30 12.91 -45.94
N GLY A 50 -54.74 11.87 -45.22
CA GLY A 50 -55.11 11.68 -43.84
C GLY A 50 -55.57 10.22 -43.62
N ASN A 51 -55.16 9.66 -42.49
CA ASN A 51 -55.82 8.69 -41.62
C ASN A 51 -56.88 7.70 -42.21
N THR A 52 -56.61 6.39 -42.12
CA THR A 52 -57.57 5.39 -41.59
C THR A 52 -56.85 4.15 -41.04
N ASN A 53 -56.82 4.09 -39.71
CA ASN A 53 -57.16 2.97 -38.84
C ASN A 53 -56.86 1.50 -39.23
N ARG A 54 -56.09 0.89 -38.31
CA ARG A 54 -56.33 -0.42 -37.65
C ARG A 54 -55.91 -1.71 -38.37
N GLN A 55 -55.05 -2.43 -37.62
CA GLN A 55 -54.80 -3.88 -37.59
C GLN A 55 -53.78 -4.42 -38.61
N TRP A 56 -52.53 -4.64 -38.18
CA TRP A 56 -52.06 -5.99 -37.86
C TRP A 56 -50.63 -5.99 -37.28
N LYS A 57 -50.53 -6.39 -36.01
CA LYS A 57 -49.27 -6.81 -35.36
C LYS A 57 -48.80 -8.09 -36.07
N ARG A 58 -47.59 -8.07 -36.67
CA ARG A 58 -46.67 -9.23 -36.91
C ARG A 58 -45.48 -8.95 -37.85
N SER A 59 -45.38 -7.78 -38.49
CA SER A 59 -44.31 -7.50 -39.50
C SER A 59 -42.99 -6.88 -38.97
N THR A 60 -42.93 -6.43 -37.72
CA THR A 60 -41.72 -5.77 -37.17
C THR A 60 -40.64 -6.75 -36.71
N ILE A 61 -41.00 -7.97 -36.29
CA ILE A 61 -40.04 -8.98 -35.81
C ILE A 61 -39.25 -9.59 -36.98
N ALA A 62 -39.90 -9.81 -38.13
CA ALA A 62 -39.25 -10.34 -39.32
C ALA A 62 -38.19 -9.38 -39.90
N LYS A 63 -38.45 -8.06 -39.86
CA LYS A 63 -37.50 -7.05 -40.34
C LYS A 63 -36.29 -6.90 -39.40
N VAL A 64 -36.48 -7.07 -38.10
CA VAL A 64 -35.39 -7.06 -37.11
C VAL A 64 -34.53 -8.33 -37.23
N LEU A 65 -35.14 -9.50 -37.41
CA LEU A 65 -34.41 -10.75 -37.62
C LEU A 65 -33.64 -10.77 -38.95
N LEU A 66 -34.21 -10.22 -40.03
CA LEU A 66 -33.50 -10.12 -41.31
C LEU A 66 -32.31 -9.16 -41.20
N SER A 67 -32.46 -8.05 -40.48
CA SER A 67 -31.39 -7.09 -40.18
C SER A 67 -30.27 -7.69 -39.32
N ILE A 68 -30.62 -8.49 -38.30
CA ILE A 68 -29.63 -9.20 -37.48
C ILE A 68 -28.91 -10.26 -38.31
N CYS A 69 -29.61 -11.01 -39.18
CA CYS A 69 -28.99 -11.98 -40.07
C CYS A 69 -28.06 -11.33 -41.10
N THR A 70 -28.42 -10.18 -41.68
CA THR A 70 -27.53 -9.47 -42.62
C THR A 70 -26.31 -8.89 -41.89
N VAL A 71 -26.48 -8.34 -40.68
CA VAL A 71 -25.36 -7.87 -39.86
C VAL A 71 -24.44 -9.03 -39.45
N LEU A 72 -24.98 -10.21 -39.09
CA LEU A 72 -24.19 -11.39 -38.76
C LEU A 72 -23.48 -12.00 -39.97
N LEU A 73 -24.09 -11.97 -41.16
CA LEU A 73 -23.46 -12.42 -42.41
C LEU A 73 -22.35 -11.46 -42.87
N VAL A 74 -22.56 -10.15 -42.73
CA VAL A 74 -21.53 -9.15 -43.00
C VAL A 74 -20.41 -9.24 -41.95
N PHE A 75 -20.74 -9.44 -40.67
CA PHE A 75 -19.75 -9.68 -39.61
C PHE A 75 -18.96 -10.98 -39.84
N ARG A 76 -19.61 -12.07 -40.31
CA ARG A 76 -18.93 -13.31 -40.73
C ARG A 76 -18.07 -13.12 -41.97
N TYR A 77 -18.49 -12.31 -42.93
CA TYR A 77 -17.72 -11.99 -44.14
C TYR A 77 -16.47 -11.15 -43.82
N PHE A 78 -16.59 -10.20 -42.88
CA PHE A 78 -15.46 -9.37 -42.43
C PHE A 78 -14.56 -10.05 -41.39
N LEU A 79 -15.05 -11.00 -40.60
CA LEU A 79 -14.20 -11.85 -39.74
C LEU A 79 -13.63 -13.08 -40.46
N GLY A 80 -14.15 -13.45 -41.64
CA GLY A 80 -13.69 -14.57 -42.46
C GLY A 80 -12.55 -14.25 -43.43
N GLN A 81 -12.08 -12.99 -43.46
CA GLN A 81 -10.97 -12.52 -44.29
C GLN A 81 -9.83 -12.02 -43.39
N ALA A 82 -9.30 -12.91 -42.55
CA ALA A 82 -7.95 -12.81 -42.00
C ALA A 82 -7.48 -14.21 -41.60
N ILE A 83 -6.24 -14.55 -41.94
CA ILE A 83 -5.57 -15.86 -41.81
C ILE A 83 -5.76 -16.77 -43.04
N THR A 84 -5.10 -16.39 -44.13
CA THR A 84 -4.39 -17.38 -44.94
C THR A 84 -3.23 -17.94 -44.10
N PRO A 85 -3.04 -19.26 -43.99
CA PRO A 85 -1.80 -19.80 -43.44
C PRO A 85 -0.70 -19.52 -44.47
N GLN A 86 0.16 -18.55 -44.17
CA GLN A 86 1.49 -18.48 -44.78
C GLN A 86 2.19 -19.79 -44.44
N LEU A 87 2.41 -20.60 -45.48
CA LEU A 87 3.30 -21.76 -45.45
C LEU A 87 4.69 -21.22 -45.08
N SER A 88 5.06 -21.35 -43.81
CA SER A 88 6.41 -21.02 -43.34
C SER A 88 7.38 -21.97 -44.02
N THR A 89 8.18 -21.38 -44.89
CA THR A 89 9.42 -21.93 -45.43
C THR A 89 10.33 -22.29 -44.24
N PRO A 90 11.02 -23.44 -44.25
CA PRO A 90 11.98 -23.78 -43.19
C PRO A 90 13.21 -22.89 -43.36
N SER A 91 13.20 -21.72 -42.74
CA SER A 91 14.38 -20.88 -42.62
C SER A 91 15.17 -21.28 -41.39
N GLN A 92 16.22 -22.07 -41.66
CA GLN A 92 17.46 -22.21 -40.88
C GLN A 92 17.31 -22.42 -39.36
N GLU A 93 17.35 -23.69 -38.96
CA GLU A 93 18.31 -24.07 -37.92
C GLU A 93 19.68 -23.49 -38.29
N GLN A 94 20.21 -22.60 -37.45
CA GLN A 94 21.60 -22.61 -36.97
C GLN A 94 21.90 -21.35 -36.15
N HIS A 95 22.41 -21.58 -34.93
CA HIS A 95 23.07 -20.62 -34.03
C HIS A 95 22.19 -19.67 -33.18
N ALA A 96 21.55 -20.23 -32.14
CA ALA A 96 21.24 -19.49 -30.92
C ALA A 96 21.46 -20.39 -29.70
N SER A 97 22.70 -20.80 -29.43
CA SER A 97 22.98 -21.69 -28.28
C SER A 97 24.38 -21.55 -27.65
N GLN A 98 25.18 -20.55 -28.01
CA GLN A 98 26.54 -20.44 -27.44
C GLN A 98 26.95 -19.04 -26.96
N LEU A 99 26.12 -17.99 -27.13
CA LEU A 99 26.57 -16.61 -26.85
C LEU A 99 25.98 -15.92 -25.61
N SER A 100 25.23 -16.60 -24.74
CA SER A 100 24.57 -15.90 -23.61
C SER A 100 24.53 -16.68 -22.29
N GLN A 101 25.49 -17.57 -22.04
CA GLN A 101 25.65 -18.24 -20.72
C GLN A 101 26.66 -17.52 -19.82
N SER A 102 27.08 -16.30 -20.18
CA SER A 102 27.99 -15.50 -19.35
C SER A 102 27.28 -14.77 -18.20
N GLU A 103 25.96 -14.59 -18.30
CA GLU A 103 25.18 -13.79 -17.36
C GLU A 103 23.97 -14.59 -16.83
N PRO A 104 23.61 -14.45 -15.54
CA PRO A 104 22.44 -15.10 -14.97
C PRO A 104 21.14 -14.61 -15.62
N GLN A 105 20.33 -15.52 -16.17
CA GLN A 105 19.06 -15.16 -16.82
C GLN A 105 18.03 -16.30 -16.82
N ALA A 106 16.75 -15.95 -16.96
CA ALA A 106 15.72 -16.92 -17.30
C ALA A 106 15.66 -17.08 -18.82
N LEU A 107 15.67 -18.32 -19.32
CA LEU A 107 15.72 -18.60 -20.75
C LEU A 107 14.77 -19.72 -21.18
N GLU A 108 14.36 -19.66 -22.44
CA GLU A 108 13.54 -20.70 -23.06
C GLU A 108 14.42 -21.90 -23.44
N VAL A 109 13.96 -23.09 -23.08
CA VAL A 109 14.67 -24.36 -23.20
C VAL A 109 13.81 -25.34 -23.99
N THR A 110 14.43 -26.03 -24.95
CA THR A 110 13.78 -27.16 -25.63
C THR A 110 14.23 -28.47 -25.00
N THR A 111 13.28 -29.23 -24.47
CA THR A 111 13.55 -30.58 -23.93
C THR A 111 13.87 -31.57 -25.07
N ARG A 112 14.50 -32.71 -24.74
CA ARG A 112 14.73 -33.81 -25.72
C ARG A 112 13.43 -34.32 -26.37
N ALA A 113 12.29 -34.13 -25.70
CA ALA A 113 10.96 -34.46 -26.22
C ALA A 113 10.38 -33.40 -27.18
N GLY A 114 11.13 -32.35 -27.51
CA GLY A 114 10.70 -31.25 -28.38
C GLY A 114 9.73 -30.26 -27.74
N GLN A 115 9.45 -30.39 -26.42
CA GLN A 115 8.61 -29.44 -25.71
C GLN A 115 9.38 -28.16 -25.39
N ARG A 116 8.76 -27.02 -25.69
CA ARG A 116 9.22 -25.68 -25.32
C ARG A 116 8.88 -25.43 -23.84
N LYS A 117 9.91 -25.24 -23.04
CA LYS A 117 9.84 -24.96 -21.61
C LYS A 117 10.74 -23.76 -21.30
N TRP A 118 10.80 -23.35 -20.04
CA TRP A 118 11.77 -22.34 -19.60
C TRP A 118 12.45 -22.78 -18.31
N SER A 119 13.69 -22.33 -18.12
CA SER A 119 14.48 -22.59 -16.93
C SER A 119 15.33 -21.35 -16.59
N VAL A 120 16.03 -21.39 -15.46
CA VAL A 120 16.96 -20.34 -15.06
C VAL A 120 18.37 -20.86 -15.25
N ALA A 121 19.20 -20.12 -15.98
CA ALA A 121 20.60 -20.44 -16.16
C ALA A 121 21.45 -19.47 -15.35
N ILE A 122 22.16 -20.01 -14.36
CA ILE A 122 23.17 -19.28 -13.58
C ILE A 122 24.53 -19.88 -13.94
N PRO A 123 25.51 -19.08 -14.39
CA PRO A 123 26.86 -19.57 -14.67
C PRO A 123 27.49 -20.24 -13.44
N HIS A 124 28.21 -21.35 -13.61
CA HIS A 124 28.82 -22.07 -12.47
C HIS A 124 29.91 -21.27 -11.76
N ASN A 125 30.47 -20.26 -12.42
CA ASN A 125 31.47 -19.33 -11.89
C ASN A 125 30.86 -18.01 -11.41
N ALA A 126 29.53 -17.88 -11.40
CA ALA A 126 28.87 -16.69 -10.87
C ALA A 126 29.13 -16.58 -9.36
N THR A 127 29.23 -15.34 -8.88
CA THR A 127 29.29 -15.07 -7.44
C THR A 127 27.97 -15.44 -6.78
N PHE A 128 28.02 -15.92 -5.53
CA PHE A 128 26.83 -16.17 -4.74
C PHE A 128 26.89 -15.36 -3.44
N PRO A 129 25.81 -14.69 -3.04
CA PRO A 129 24.55 -14.53 -3.78
C PRO A 129 24.75 -13.69 -5.06
N LEU A 130 23.79 -13.71 -6.00
CA LEU A 130 23.82 -12.79 -7.16
C LEU A 130 23.50 -11.36 -6.72
N HIS A 131 23.91 -10.35 -7.48
CA HIS A 131 23.55 -8.98 -7.16
C HIS A 131 22.04 -8.76 -7.19
N ALA A 132 21.55 -7.83 -6.37
CA ALA A 132 20.12 -7.48 -6.27
C ALA A 132 19.45 -7.25 -7.64
N GLY A 133 20.12 -6.51 -8.54
CA GLY A 133 19.62 -6.27 -9.91
C GLY A 133 19.49 -7.55 -10.74
N GLN A 134 20.43 -8.49 -10.62
CA GLN A 134 20.40 -9.76 -11.36
C GLN A 134 19.24 -10.65 -10.89
N TYR A 135 18.98 -10.70 -9.58
CA TYR A 135 17.82 -11.41 -9.06
C TYR A 135 16.48 -10.79 -9.52
N ASP A 136 16.40 -9.47 -9.52
CA ASP A 136 15.23 -8.72 -10.00
C ASP A 136 14.98 -8.99 -11.50
N ASP A 137 16.03 -9.01 -12.31
CA ASP A 137 15.95 -9.29 -13.74
C ASP A 137 15.55 -10.74 -14.05
N ILE A 138 16.12 -11.74 -13.34
CA ILE A 138 15.72 -13.15 -13.50
C ILE A 138 14.22 -13.31 -13.23
N CYS A 139 13.70 -12.70 -12.16
CA CYS A 139 12.28 -12.81 -11.81
C CYS A 139 11.37 -12.10 -12.84
N ARG A 140 11.76 -10.91 -13.34
CA ARG A 140 11.02 -10.25 -14.43
C ARG A 140 10.99 -11.08 -15.71
N GLN A 141 12.14 -11.63 -16.11
CA GLN A 141 12.25 -12.48 -17.29
C GLN A 141 11.43 -13.76 -17.14
N ALA A 142 11.40 -14.35 -15.94
CA ALA A 142 10.58 -15.52 -15.63
C ALA A 142 9.07 -15.24 -15.80
N GLU A 143 8.59 -14.07 -15.36
CA GLU A 143 7.20 -13.64 -15.58
C GLU A 143 6.89 -13.46 -17.08
N ASP A 144 7.77 -12.82 -17.85
CA ASP A 144 7.61 -12.66 -19.31
C ASP A 144 7.56 -14.01 -20.03
N LEU A 145 8.48 -14.93 -19.70
CA LEU A 145 8.55 -16.26 -20.30
C LEU A 145 7.31 -17.10 -19.97
N LYS A 146 6.85 -17.04 -18.71
CA LYS A 146 5.62 -17.69 -18.27
C LYS A 146 4.43 -17.21 -19.09
N ASP A 147 4.23 -15.90 -19.20
CA ASP A 147 3.11 -15.32 -19.93
C ASP A 147 3.16 -15.62 -21.44
N ARG A 148 4.36 -15.60 -22.04
CA ARG A 148 4.58 -15.93 -23.45
C ARG A 148 4.28 -17.40 -23.77
N LEU A 149 4.76 -18.33 -22.94
CA LEU A 149 4.54 -19.77 -23.14
C LEU A 149 3.10 -20.20 -22.82
N ASP A 150 2.45 -19.56 -21.85
CA ASP A 150 1.02 -19.75 -21.57
C ASP A 150 0.14 -19.28 -22.75
N SER A 151 0.53 -18.17 -23.39
CA SER A 151 -0.20 -17.59 -24.53
C SER A 151 -0.06 -18.43 -25.81
N GLY A 152 1.12 -19.03 -26.04
CA GLY A 152 1.38 -19.89 -27.20
C GLY A 152 0.64 -21.23 -27.17
N SER A 153 0.18 -21.68 -25.99
CA SER A 153 -0.44 -23.00 -25.80
C SER A 153 -1.97 -23.02 -26.03
N ARG A 154 -2.64 -21.89 -26.28
CA ARG A 154 -4.12 -21.86 -26.31
C ARG A 154 -4.72 -21.28 -27.60
N THR A 155 -5.31 -22.18 -28.38
CA THR A 155 -6.35 -21.85 -29.37
C THR A 155 -7.65 -21.46 -28.65
N PHE A 156 -8.15 -20.24 -28.87
CA PHE A 156 -9.52 -19.79 -28.57
C PHE A 156 -10.10 -20.20 -27.20
N GLY A 157 -9.98 -19.35 -26.18
CA GLY A 157 -10.73 -19.53 -24.93
C GLY A 157 -10.66 -18.31 -24.03
N LEU A 158 -11.82 -17.74 -23.71
CA LEU A 158 -11.99 -16.65 -22.74
C LEU A 158 -11.22 -16.96 -21.44
N ARG A 159 -10.13 -16.23 -21.17
CA ARG A 159 -9.52 -16.21 -19.84
C ARG A 159 -9.90 -14.90 -19.16
N ASP A 160 -10.46 -15.02 -17.97
CA ASP A 160 -10.56 -13.94 -16.99
C ASP A 160 -9.17 -13.32 -16.80
N TRP A 161 -8.89 -12.18 -17.46
CA TRP A 161 -7.78 -11.29 -17.09
C TRP A 161 -7.84 -10.83 -15.62
N ARG A 162 -8.94 -11.13 -14.92
CA ARG A 162 -9.18 -10.78 -13.52
C ARG A 162 -8.74 -11.84 -12.50
N LYS A 163 -8.37 -13.07 -12.89
CA LYS A 163 -7.92 -14.09 -11.93
C LYS A 163 -6.40 -14.08 -11.84
N LYS A 164 -5.87 -13.33 -10.87
CA LYS A 164 -4.48 -13.44 -10.40
C LYS A 164 -4.21 -14.89 -10.01
N SER A 165 -3.04 -15.41 -10.40
CA SER A 165 -2.66 -16.78 -10.07
C SER A 165 -2.51 -16.93 -8.55
N PRO A 166 -3.02 -18.03 -7.95
CA PRO A 166 -2.79 -18.33 -6.53
C PRO A 166 -1.30 -18.39 -6.18
N TYR A 167 -0.97 -18.20 -4.90
CA TYR A 167 0.42 -18.21 -4.43
C TYR A 167 1.16 -19.49 -4.80
N TYR A 168 0.56 -20.65 -4.53
CA TYR A 168 1.10 -21.97 -4.86
C TYR A 168 0.80 -22.43 -6.29
N SER A 169 0.61 -21.50 -7.23
CA SER A 169 0.32 -21.87 -8.63
C SER A 169 1.53 -22.51 -9.30
N VAL A 170 1.34 -23.74 -9.78
CA VAL A 170 2.37 -24.49 -10.49
C VAL A 170 2.43 -24.06 -11.96
N ASP A 171 3.58 -23.61 -12.42
CA ASP A 171 3.85 -23.36 -13.84
C ASP A 171 4.27 -24.67 -14.51
N ARG A 172 3.46 -25.12 -15.48
CA ARG A 172 3.68 -26.37 -16.23
C ARG A 172 4.83 -26.27 -17.24
N ASN A 173 5.14 -25.04 -17.68
CA ASN A 173 6.17 -24.76 -18.67
C ASN A 173 7.54 -24.55 -18.04
N TYR A 174 7.62 -24.40 -16.72
CA TYR A 174 8.89 -24.32 -16.01
C TYR A 174 9.56 -25.70 -15.91
N LEU A 175 10.87 -25.70 -16.06
CA LEU A 175 11.76 -26.85 -15.83
C LEU A 175 12.80 -26.45 -14.78
N ASP A 176 12.84 -27.16 -13.65
CA ASP A 176 13.82 -26.93 -12.59
C ASP A 176 15.26 -27.11 -13.12
N VAL A 177 16.22 -26.37 -12.55
CA VAL A 177 17.61 -26.33 -13.06
C VAL A 177 18.22 -27.72 -13.12
N ALA A 178 18.02 -28.54 -12.08
CA ALA A 178 18.53 -29.92 -12.05
C ALA A 178 17.90 -30.81 -13.15
N ASP A 179 16.62 -30.61 -13.45
CA ASP A 179 15.93 -31.36 -14.50
C ASP A 179 16.33 -30.87 -15.91
N ALA A 180 16.65 -29.58 -16.05
CA ALA A 180 17.18 -28.98 -17.27
C ALA A 180 18.60 -29.47 -17.57
N GLU A 181 19.47 -29.60 -16.56
CA GLU A 181 20.79 -30.22 -16.70
C GLU A 181 20.66 -31.70 -17.09
N PHE A 182 19.81 -32.46 -16.39
CA PHE A 182 19.61 -33.89 -16.67
C PHE A 182 19.07 -34.14 -18.10
N SER A 183 18.19 -33.26 -18.59
CA SER A 183 17.67 -33.34 -19.96
C SER A 183 18.66 -32.84 -21.02
N GLY A 184 19.85 -32.38 -20.64
CA GLY A 184 20.88 -31.85 -21.57
C GLY A 184 20.53 -30.47 -22.12
N ALA A 185 19.63 -29.76 -21.45
CA ALA A 185 19.15 -28.45 -21.80
C ALA A 185 20.00 -27.32 -21.20
N LEU A 186 20.64 -27.59 -20.06
CA LEU A 186 21.67 -26.76 -19.44
C LEU A 186 22.98 -27.54 -19.31
N PRO A 187 24.14 -26.84 -19.19
CA PRO A 187 25.43 -27.48 -18.98
C PRO A 187 25.44 -28.33 -17.71
N LEU A 188 25.93 -29.56 -17.79
CA LEU A 188 26.07 -30.43 -16.62
C LEU A 188 27.13 -29.86 -15.67
N SER A 189 26.79 -29.82 -14.39
CA SER A 189 27.77 -29.54 -13.35
C SER A 189 28.71 -30.73 -13.14
N ASN A 190 30.02 -30.48 -13.20
CA ASN A 190 31.05 -31.49 -12.89
C ASN A 190 31.16 -31.80 -11.38
N VAL A 191 30.29 -31.21 -10.55
CA VAL A 191 30.30 -31.41 -9.09
C VAL A 191 29.68 -32.77 -8.78
N THR A 192 30.54 -33.77 -8.62
CA THR A 192 30.18 -35.04 -7.97
C THR A 192 29.95 -34.77 -6.48
N SER A 193 28.74 -34.33 -6.11
CA SER A 193 28.37 -34.19 -4.70
C SER A 193 28.25 -35.58 -4.08
N ALA A 194 29.27 -35.99 -3.33
CA ALA A 194 29.34 -37.24 -2.57
C ALA A 194 28.46 -37.21 -1.29
N GLU A 195 27.72 -36.12 -1.06
CA GLU A 195 26.83 -35.90 0.07
C GLU A 195 25.38 -35.75 -0.42
N SER A 196 24.41 -36.18 0.40
CA SER A 196 22.99 -36.06 0.09
C SER A 196 22.53 -34.60 0.15
N VAL A 197 22.59 -33.90 -0.99
CA VAL A 197 22.02 -32.57 -1.19
C VAL A 197 20.54 -32.56 -0.79
N CYS A 198 20.09 -31.47 -0.16
CA CYS A 198 18.69 -31.31 0.23
C CYS A 198 17.73 -31.52 -0.95
N ARG A 199 16.56 -32.11 -0.71
CA ARG A 199 15.53 -32.27 -1.76
C ARG A 199 14.91 -30.93 -2.17
N SER A 200 14.71 -30.05 -1.20
CA SER A 200 14.23 -28.69 -1.37
C SER A 200 14.83 -27.80 -0.30
N SER A 201 15.13 -26.56 -0.66
CA SER A 201 15.66 -25.58 0.28
C SER A 201 15.18 -24.16 0.00
N LEU A 202 15.32 -23.30 1.00
CA LEU A 202 15.15 -21.87 0.94
C LEU A 202 16.37 -21.23 1.58
N THR A 203 17.13 -20.48 0.79
CA THR A 203 18.28 -19.72 1.25
C THR A 203 17.88 -18.26 1.39
N PHE A 204 18.10 -17.67 2.56
CA PHE A 204 17.89 -16.26 2.78
C PHE A 204 19.21 -15.50 2.64
N ALA A 205 19.32 -14.64 1.64
CA ALA A 205 20.46 -13.76 1.47
C ALA A 205 20.19 -12.46 2.25
N LEU A 206 21.04 -12.17 3.24
CA LEU A 206 21.03 -10.94 4.03
C LEU A 206 21.50 -9.70 3.23
N ASP A 207 21.62 -9.83 1.92
CA ASP A 207 21.94 -8.74 1.00
C ASP A 207 20.81 -7.71 0.97
N THR A 208 21.08 -6.53 1.52
CA THR A 208 20.14 -5.41 1.59
C THR A 208 20.82 -4.12 1.18
N THR A 209 20.20 -3.38 0.25
CA THR A 209 20.65 -2.04 -0.15
C THR A 209 20.27 -0.95 0.87
N GLU A 210 19.29 -1.25 1.73
CA GLU A 210 18.85 -0.36 2.81
C GLU A 210 19.58 -0.66 4.12
N ALA A 211 19.85 0.38 4.92
CA ALA A 211 20.41 0.24 6.27
C ALA A 211 19.34 -0.16 7.31
N SER A 212 18.36 -0.99 6.94
CA SER A 212 17.24 -1.34 7.82
C SER A 212 17.44 -2.70 8.46
N PHE A 213 18.03 -2.72 9.65
CA PHE A 213 18.28 -3.94 10.41
C PHE A 213 16.98 -4.70 10.73
N GLY A 214 15.98 -4.02 11.30
CA GLY A 214 14.70 -4.63 11.68
C GLY A 214 13.92 -5.22 10.50
N LYS A 215 13.91 -4.54 9.34
CA LYS A 215 13.27 -5.06 8.11
C LYS A 215 13.96 -6.33 7.62
N THR A 216 15.29 -6.35 7.69
CA THR A 216 16.10 -7.53 7.34
C THR A 216 15.76 -8.71 8.24
N LEU A 217 15.68 -8.51 9.56
CA LEU A 217 15.33 -9.57 10.51
C LEU A 217 13.89 -10.06 10.35
N LEU A 218 12.92 -9.17 10.16
CA LEU A 218 11.54 -9.57 9.92
C LEU A 218 11.43 -10.43 8.65
N MET A 219 12.14 -10.05 7.59
CA MET A 219 12.17 -10.82 6.36
C MET A 219 12.85 -12.18 6.57
N LEU A 220 13.97 -12.23 7.31
CA LEU A 220 14.64 -13.47 7.70
C LEU A 220 13.66 -14.41 8.45
N TRP A 221 12.98 -13.90 9.48
CA TRP A 221 12.06 -14.69 10.29
C TRP A 221 10.84 -15.17 9.50
N MET A 222 10.28 -14.31 8.63
CA MET A 222 9.20 -14.72 7.73
C MET A 222 9.67 -15.79 6.73
N SER A 223 10.86 -15.64 6.14
CA SER A 223 11.45 -16.63 5.23
C SER A 223 11.69 -17.97 5.92
N TYR A 224 12.16 -17.96 7.17
CA TYR A 224 12.32 -19.17 7.96
C TYR A 224 10.98 -19.83 8.27
N GLY A 225 10.00 -19.05 8.77
CA GLY A 225 8.66 -19.56 9.05
C GLY A 225 8.01 -20.16 7.80
N LEU A 226 8.20 -19.52 6.64
CA LEU A 226 7.73 -20.03 5.34
C LEU A 226 8.44 -21.34 4.96
N ALA A 227 9.77 -21.41 5.07
CA ALA A 227 10.54 -22.61 4.78
C ALA A 227 10.09 -23.79 5.65
N LYS A 228 9.90 -23.56 6.95
CA LYS A 228 9.40 -24.57 7.89
C LYS A 228 7.99 -25.03 7.54
N LYS A 229 7.10 -24.10 7.16
CA LYS A 229 5.73 -24.42 6.71
C LYS A 229 5.72 -25.26 5.43
N GLU A 230 6.65 -25.01 4.52
CA GLU A 230 6.78 -25.74 3.25
C GLU A 230 7.63 -27.02 3.33
N GLY A 231 8.26 -27.28 4.48
CA GLY A 231 9.17 -28.43 4.65
C GLY A 231 10.46 -28.30 3.83
N ARG A 232 10.96 -27.08 3.64
CA ARG A 232 12.23 -26.79 2.96
C ARG A 232 13.36 -26.68 3.96
N ALA A 233 14.54 -27.19 3.61
CA ALA A 233 15.76 -26.91 4.38
C ALA A 233 16.10 -25.42 4.32
N PHE A 234 16.52 -24.83 5.43
CA PHE A 234 16.78 -23.39 5.53
C PHE A 234 18.27 -23.08 5.67
N PHE A 235 18.74 -22.10 4.89
CA PHE A 235 20.11 -21.61 4.91
C PHE A 235 20.14 -20.08 4.95
N ILE A 236 21.23 -19.51 5.48
CA ILE A 236 21.49 -18.07 5.48
C ILE A 236 22.78 -17.81 4.72
N ASP A 237 22.78 -16.78 3.89
CA ASP A 237 23.98 -16.17 3.34
C ASP A 237 24.14 -14.75 3.91
N ASP A 238 25.28 -14.47 4.56
CA ASP A 238 25.60 -13.20 5.20
C ASP A 238 26.75 -12.43 4.51
N THR A 239 27.17 -12.89 3.33
CA THR A 239 28.38 -12.39 2.64
C THR A 239 28.34 -10.90 2.35
N ARG A 240 27.16 -10.36 2.00
CA ARG A 240 26.94 -8.94 1.67
C ARG A 240 26.07 -8.21 2.68
N TRP A 241 25.96 -8.72 3.90
CA TRP A 241 25.14 -8.06 4.90
C TRP A 241 25.83 -6.76 5.38
N PRO A 242 25.18 -5.58 5.32
CA PRO A 242 25.83 -4.32 5.70
C PRO A 242 26.27 -4.23 7.16
N TYR A 243 25.78 -5.14 8.00
CA TYR A 243 26.03 -5.19 9.43
C TYR A 243 27.10 -6.20 9.84
N GLY A 244 27.70 -6.96 8.92
CA GLY A 244 28.71 -7.97 9.25
C GLY A 244 28.18 -9.40 9.14
N LYS A 245 28.66 -10.30 9.99
CA LYS A 245 28.29 -11.73 9.91
C LYS A 245 27.10 -12.07 10.81
N TYR A 246 26.26 -13.00 10.38
CA TYR A 246 25.14 -13.53 11.17
C TYR A 246 25.62 -14.09 12.52
N SER A 247 26.72 -14.84 12.51
CA SER A 247 27.32 -15.44 13.71
C SER A 247 27.82 -14.42 14.75
N SER A 248 28.02 -13.15 14.36
CA SER A 248 28.39 -12.08 15.29
C SER A 248 27.25 -11.70 16.23
N PHE A 249 26.00 -12.06 15.88
CA PHE A 249 24.79 -11.64 16.59
C PHE A 249 23.99 -12.82 17.14
N PHE A 250 23.93 -13.93 16.39
CA PHE A 250 22.99 -15.03 16.61
C PHE A 250 23.68 -16.40 16.71
N PRO A 251 23.06 -17.38 17.37
CA PRO A 251 23.55 -18.75 17.42
C PRO A 251 23.54 -19.40 16.02
N ALA A 252 24.23 -20.53 15.89
CA ALA A 252 24.18 -21.32 14.67
C ALA A 252 22.75 -21.79 14.34
N LEU A 253 22.46 -21.92 13.05
CA LEU A 253 21.17 -22.39 12.56
C LEU A 253 20.86 -23.82 13.03
N PRO A 254 19.57 -24.18 13.20
CA PRO A 254 19.16 -25.56 13.44
C PRO A 254 19.69 -26.51 12.35
N GLU A 255 20.09 -27.72 12.73
CA GLU A 255 20.59 -28.72 11.77
C GLU A 255 19.51 -29.14 10.77
N GLN A 256 19.87 -29.18 9.47
CA GLN A 256 18.95 -29.51 8.37
C GLN A 256 19.01 -30.99 7.96
N GLY A 257 20.06 -31.73 8.38
CA GLY A 257 20.27 -33.13 8.01
C GLY A 257 20.62 -33.37 6.54
N CYS A 258 20.94 -32.33 5.77
CA CYS A 258 21.33 -32.39 4.36
C CYS A 258 22.28 -31.24 4.00
N SER A 259 23.03 -31.42 2.91
CA SER A 259 23.99 -30.42 2.45
C SER A 259 23.33 -29.37 1.55
N PRO A 260 23.81 -28.11 1.58
CA PRO A 260 23.27 -27.06 0.73
C PRO A 260 23.44 -27.41 -0.76
N PRO A 261 22.49 -27.01 -1.62
CA PRO A 261 22.59 -27.24 -3.07
C PRO A 261 23.73 -26.41 -3.69
N PRO A 262 24.21 -26.80 -4.88
CA PRO A 262 25.13 -25.97 -5.66
C PRO A 262 24.55 -24.58 -5.93
N GLN A 263 25.40 -23.55 -5.93
CA GLN A 263 24.98 -22.15 -6.03
C GLN A 263 24.14 -21.84 -7.28
N HIS A 264 24.46 -22.45 -8.42
CA HIS A 264 23.72 -22.27 -9.68
C HIS A 264 22.34 -22.96 -9.70
N HIS A 265 22.05 -23.84 -8.73
CA HIS A 265 20.71 -24.42 -8.55
C HIS A 265 19.80 -23.55 -7.69
N ILE A 266 20.34 -22.56 -6.97
CA ILE A 266 19.59 -21.68 -6.07
C ILE A 266 19.04 -20.49 -6.87
N VAL A 267 17.73 -20.47 -7.11
CA VAL A 267 17.08 -19.51 -8.02
C VAL A 267 16.02 -18.65 -7.32
N PRO A 268 15.81 -17.38 -7.73
CA PRO A 268 14.88 -16.49 -7.05
C PRO A 268 13.41 -16.73 -7.43
N CYS A 269 13.17 -17.23 -8.65
CA CYS A 269 11.86 -17.46 -9.23
C CYS A 269 11.90 -18.71 -10.14
N PRO A 270 10.79 -19.43 -10.31
CA PRO A 270 9.48 -19.25 -9.67
C PRO A 270 9.41 -19.90 -8.29
N HIS A 271 8.38 -19.59 -7.49
CA HIS A 271 8.18 -20.14 -6.12
C HIS A 271 8.22 -21.67 -6.03
N GLN A 272 7.86 -22.36 -7.10
CA GLN A 272 7.88 -23.83 -7.17
C GLN A 272 9.28 -24.44 -7.34
N ALA A 273 10.33 -23.65 -7.56
CA ALA A 273 11.69 -24.17 -7.72
C ALA A 273 12.14 -24.96 -6.48
N ARG A 274 12.97 -25.99 -6.68
CA ARG A 274 13.44 -26.85 -5.58
C ARG A 274 14.28 -26.08 -4.58
N HIS A 275 15.15 -25.20 -5.06
CA HIS A 275 16.05 -24.40 -4.24
C HIS A 275 15.80 -22.92 -4.48
N LEU A 276 15.18 -22.25 -3.51
CA LEU A 276 14.83 -20.84 -3.60
C LEU A 276 15.89 -19.96 -2.94
N VAL A 277 16.09 -18.76 -3.47
CA VAL A 277 16.74 -17.65 -2.75
C VAL A 277 15.76 -16.51 -2.53
N VAL A 278 15.71 -16.05 -1.27
CA VAL A 278 14.94 -14.86 -0.87
C VAL A 278 15.93 -13.79 -0.42
N SER A 279 15.78 -12.59 -0.97
CA SER A 279 16.56 -11.40 -0.63
C SER A 279 15.66 -10.18 -0.60
N ALA A 280 16.20 -9.01 -0.22
CA ALA A 280 15.45 -7.76 -0.31
C ALA A 280 14.94 -7.47 -1.74
N ALA A 281 15.71 -7.87 -2.76
CA ALA A 281 15.35 -7.67 -4.17
C ALA A 281 14.17 -8.57 -4.60
N THR A 282 14.10 -9.79 -4.08
CA THR A 282 13.09 -10.78 -4.49
C THR A 282 11.84 -10.80 -3.60
N ALA A 283 11.88 -10.06 -2.48
CA ALA A 283 10.81 -10.01 -1.48
C ALA A 283 9.43 -9.71 -2.07
N LYS A 284 9.32 -8.89 -3.12
CA LYS A 284 8.03 -8.57 -3.76
C LYS A 284 7.39 -9.75 -4.51
N TRP A 285 8.18 -10.73 -4.95
CA TRP A 285 7.66 -11.96 -5.56
C TRP A 285 7.35 -13.01 -4.51
N THR A 286 8.18 -13.13 -3.47
CA THR A 286 7.97 -14.10 -2.37
C THR A 286 6.85 -13.68 -1.41
N PHE A 287 6.79 -12.41 -1.02
CA PHE A 287 5.88 -11.83 -0.02
C PHE A 287 4.91 -10.80 -0.63
N GLY A 288 4.69 -10.86 -1.94
CA GLY A 288 3.83 -9.92 -2.66
C GLY A 288 2.33 -10.15 -2.50
N PRO A 289 1.50 -9.55 -3.38
CA PRO A 289 0.04 -9.63 -3.27
C PRO A 289 -0.53 -11.05 -3.29
N ALA A 290 0.13 -11.99 -3.98
CA ALA A 290 -0.30 -13.39 -3.99
C ALA A 290 -0.09 -14.05 -2.62
N PHE A 291 1.03 -13.76 -1.96
CA PHE A 291 1.31 -14.20 -0.60
C PHE A 291 0.32 -13.58 0.39
N GLU A 292 0.10 -12.26 0.32
CA GLU A 292 -0.88 -11.60 1.20
C GLU A 292 -2.27 -12.21 1.04
N GLN A 293 -2.71 -12.48 -0.20
CA GLN A 293 -4.00 -13.10 -0.45
C GLN A 293 -4.12 -14.51 0.13
N GLU A 294 -3.03 -15.30 0.08
CA GLU A 294 -2.99 -16.67 0.62
C GLU A 294 -3.00 -16.70 2.15
N TYR A 295 -2.29 -15.77 2.80
CA TYR A 295 -2.08 -15.77 4.24
C TYR A 295 -2.96 -14.78 5.00
N THR A 296 -3.90 -14.10 4.32
CA THR A 296 -4.88 -13.22 4.98
C THR A 296 -6.29 -13.81 4.93
N HIS A 297 -7.02 -13.63 6.03
CA HIS A 297 -8.42 -14.04 6.10
C HIS A 297 -9.34 -12.89 5.72
N ALA A 298 -9.99 -12.99 4.56
CA ALA A 298 -10.91 -11.95 4.05
C ALA A 298 -12.08 -11.61 4.99
N ARG A 299 -12.45 -12.52 5.92
CA ARG A 299 -13.53 -12.32 6.89
C ARG A 299 -13.08 -11.64 8.19
N GLN A 300 -11.79 -11.64 8.48
CA GLN A 300 -11.24 -11.05 9.70
C GLN A 300 -10.83 -9.60 9.44
N GLN A 301 -10.91 -8.77 10.47
CA GLN A 301 -10.57 -7.35 10.40
C GLN A 301 -9.41 -7.02 11.33
N GLY A 302 -8.73 -5.91 11.05
CA GLY A 302 -7.63 -5.43 11.90
C GLY A 302 -6.46 -6.42 11.95
N VAL A 303 -5.91 -6.62 13.15
CA VAL A 303 -4.72 -7.45 13.40
C VAL A 303 -4.99 -8.92 13.09
N ASP A 304 -6.20 -9.41 13.38
CA ASP A 304 -6.55 -10.82 13.17
C ASP A 304 -6.46 -11.21 11.69
N LYS A 305 -6.73 -10.28 10.76
CA LYS A 305 -6.60 -10.50 9.31
C LYS A 305 -5.21 -11.04 8.92
N TYR A 306 -4.17 -10.55 9.59
CA TYR A 306 -2.76 -10.82 9.28
C TYR A 306 -2.13 -11.86 10.22
N ARG A 307 -2.94 -12.54 11.04
CA ARG A 307 -2.46 -13.46 12.08
C ARG A 307 -1.50 -14.52 11.54
N GLN A 308 -1.80 -15.15 10.41
CA GLN A 308 -0.91 -16.18 9.86
C GLN A 308 0.46 -15.63 9.44
N ILE A 309 0.52 -14.39 8.94
CA ILE A 309 1.78 -13.75 8.58
C ILE A 309 2.59 -13.47 9.86
N TYR A 310 1.93 -13.01 10.92
CA TYR A 310 2.58 -12.84 12.22
C TYR A 310 3.03 -14.16 12.82
N ASP A 311 2.29 -15.25 12.64
CA ASP A 311 2.67 -16.57 13.11
C ASP A 311 3.95 -17.08 12.40
N LEU A 312 4.11 -16.81 11.09
CA LEU A 312 5.35 -17.12 10.37
C LEU A 312 6.54 -16.34 10.93
N ALA A 313 6.39 -15.02 11.10
CA ALA A 313 7.44 -14.17 11.65
C ALA A 313 7.78 -14.57 13.10
N ARG A 314 6.77 -14.90 13.91
CA ARG A 314 6.95 -15.36 15.28
C ARG A 314 7.72 -16.67 15.34
N GLN A 315 7.40 -17.63 14.49
CA GLN A 315 8.12 -18.91 14.43
C GLN A 315 9.60 -18.70 14.10
N GLY A 316 9.91 -17.82 13.15
CA GLY A 316 11.29 -17.47 12.84
C GLY A 316 12.01 -16.72 13.96
N PHE A 317 11.31 -15.83 14.66
CA PHE A 317 11.85 -15.16 15.84
C PHE A 317 12.19 -16.18 16.94
N GLU A 318 11.26 -17.05 17.31
CA GLU A 318 11.45 -18.02 18.40
C GLU A 318 12.58 -19.03 18.12
N ASP A 319 12.75 -19.45 16.86
CA ASP A 319 13.75 -20.46 16.48
C ASP A 319 15.14 -19.86 16.17
N LEU A 320 15.22 -18.62 15.68
CA LEU A 320 16.47 -18.00 15.21
C LEU A 320 17.01 -16.89 16.11
N PHE A 321 16.16 -16.26 16.92
CA PHE A 321 16.59 -15.16 17.78
C PHE A 321 17.21 -15.68 19.07
N GLY A 322 18.49 -15.39 19.24
CA GLY A 322 19.18 -15.53 20.52
C GLY A 322 20.44 -14.69 20.50
N LEU A 323 20.68 -13.90 21.54
CA LEU A 323 21.96 -13.19 21.67
C LEU A 323 23.09 -14.18 21.95
N VAL A 324 24.30 -13.85 21.50
CA VAL A 324 25.51 -14.64 21.73
C VAL A 324 26.54 -13.91 22.60
N GLY A 325 27.51 -14.65 23.13
CA GLY A 325 28.65 -14.11 23.86
C GLY A 325 28.29 -13.25 25.06
N GLU A 326 29.03 -12.15 25.24
CA GLU A 326 28.85 -11.22 26.36
C GLU A 326 27.51 -10.49 26.32
N ASP A 327 26.94 -10.24 25.14
CA ASP A 327 25.68 -9.50 25.00
C ASP A 327 24.50 -10.28 25.57
N LYS A 328 24.52 -11.62 25.43
CA LYS A 328 23.56 -12.50 26.09
C LYS A 328 23.62 -12.35 27.62
N THR A 329 24.84 -12.40 28.17
CA THR A 329 25.04 -12.31 29.62
C THR A 329 24.63 -10.94 30.17
N TYR A 330 24.97 -9.87 29.44
CA TYR A 330 24.57 -8.51 29.80
C TYR A 330 23.05 -8.35 29.76
N ALA A 331 22.39 -8.73 28.65
CA ALA A 331 20.95 -8.62 28.53
C ALA A 331 20.23 -9.39 29.65
N ALA A 332 20.62 -10.64 29.91
CA ALA A 332 20.05 -11.46 30.98
C ALA A 332 20.19 -10.78 32.37
N SER A 333 21.38 -10.24 32.68
CA SER A 333 21.60 -9.52 33.95
C SER A 333 20.76 -8.25 34.05
N ARG A 334 20.62 -7.50 32.95
CA ARG A 334 19.83 -6.27 32.88
C ARG A 334 18.34 -6.56 33.07
N ILE A 335 17.82 -7.59 32.40
CA ILE A 335 16.43 -8.04 32.52
C ILE A 335 16.14 -8.49 33.95
N ALA A 336 17.02 -9.31 34.55
CA ALA A 336 16.85 -9.78 35.92
C ALA A 336 16.76 -8.61 36.92
N LYS A 337 17.66 -7.63 36.80
CA LYS A 337 17.64 -6.42 37.63
C LYS A 337 16.34 -5.62 37.45
N LEU A 338 15.90 -5.42 36.21
CA LEU A 338 14.66 -4.68 35.95
C LEU A 338 13.43 -5.38 36.54
N LYS A 339 13.38 -6.71 36.46
CA LYS A 339 12.29 -7.51 37.05
C LYS A 339 12.35 -7.51 38.59
N GLU A 340 13.54 -7.55 39.18
CA GLU A 340 13.72 -7.42 40.63
C GLU A 340 13.29 -6.04 41.13
N ASP A 341 13.74 -4.96 40.46
CA ASP A 341 13.36 -3.58 40.77
C ASP A 341 11.85 -3.37 40.65
N ALA A 342 11.21 -3.93 39.61
CA ALA A 342 9.76 -3.89 39.45
C ALA A 342 9.04 -4.67 40.55
N ALA A 343 9.48 -5.90 40.85
CA ALA A 343 8.90 -6.73 41.90
C ALA A 343 8.97 -6.08 43.30
N ALA A 344 10.08 -5.39 43.60
CA ALA A 344 10.27 -4.66 44.86
C ALA A 344 9.25 -3.53 45.08
N HIS A 345 8.69 -2.97 44.00
CA HIS A 345 7.68 -1.91 44.03
C HIS A 345 6.27 -2.41 43.64
N HIS A 346 6.07 -3.74 43.67
CA HIS A 346 4.86 -4.40 43.17
C HIS A 346 4.48 -4.02 41.72
N GLY A 347 5.43 -3.47 40.96
CA GLY A 347 5.23 -2.87 39.65
C GLY A 347 5.35 -3.82 38.46
N SER A 348 5.02 -3.30 37.29
CA SER A 348 5.24 -3.97 36.00
C SER A 348 6.33 -3.26 35.21
N VAL A 349 7.05 -3.98 34.35
CA VAL A 349 8.04 -3.38 33.46
C VAL A 349 7.36 -3.02 32.14
N VAL A 350 7.19 -1.72 31.88
CA VAL A 350 6.67 -1.25 30.58
C VAL A 350 7.82 -0.73 29.74
N GLY A 351 7.92 -1.27 28.53
CA GLY A 351 8.83 -0.79 27.50
C GLY A 351 8.22 0.34 26.66
N MET A 352 9.07 1.22 26.18
CA MET A 352 8.73 2.32 25.29
C MET A 352 9.81 2.44 24.22
N GLN A 353 9.42 2.30 22.97
CA GLN A 353 10.30 2.46 21.81
C GLN A 353 9.95 3.76 21.09
N ILE A 354 10.93 4.65 20.98
CA ILE A 354 10.81 5.91 20.25
C ILE A 354 11.75 5.86 19.05
N ARG A 355 11.20 5.97 17.85
CA ARG A 355 11.98 6.08 16.61
C ARG A 355 12.02 7.55 16.18
N ARG A 356 13.23 8.06 15.97
CA ARG A 356 13.53 9.37 15.35
C ARG A 356 14.23 9.16 14.01
N GLY A 357 15.14 10.04 13.61
CA GLY A 357 16.04 9.85 12.47
C GLY A 357 15.37 9.99 11.11
N ASP A 358 15.70 9.10 10.18
CA ASP A 358 15.21 9.14 8.80
C ASP A 358 13.75 8.63 8.60
N LEU A 359 13.11 8.10 9.64
CA LEU A 359 11.74 7.60 9.55
C LEU A 359 10.73 8.53 10.22
N HIS A 360 9.66 8.83 9.49
CA HIS A 360 8.53 9.63 9.97
C HIS A 360 7.23 8.81 9.96
N PRO A 361 6.28 9.11 10.87
CA PRO A 361 4.98 8.45 10.92
C PRO A 361 4.19 8.58 9.61
N SER A 362 3.42 7.56 9.26
CA SER A 362 2.53 7.60 8.09
C SER A 362 1.28 8.47 8.30
N GLU A 363 0.99 8.88 9.54
CA GLU A 363 -0.11 9.79 9.84
C GLU A 363 0.16 11.16 9.21
N TYR A 364 -0.75 11.66 8.37
CA TYR A 364 -0.61 12.94 7.65
C TYR A 364 -0.21 14.11 8.56
N GLN A 365 -0.75 14.17 9.78
CA GLN A 365 -0.46 15.26 10.74
C GLN A 365 1.00 15.27 11.23
N PHE A 366 1.70 14.14 11.10
CA PHE A 366 3.10 13.97 11.52
C PHE A 366 3.98 13.44 10.38
N SER A 367 3.53 13.45 9.11
CA SER A 367 4.33 12.92 8.01
C SER A 367 5.60 13.72 7.72
N HIS A 368 5.66 14.95 8.23
CA HIS A 368 6.78 15.88 8.13
C HIS A 368 7.38 16.24 9.50
N ASP A 369 6.98 15.53 10.55
CA ASP A 369 7.46 15.75 11.92
C ASP A 369 7.54 14.39 12.64
N TYR A 370 7.77 14.38 13.94
CA TYR A 370 7.70 13.17 14.73
C TYR A 370 6.44 13.12 15.60
N ILE A 371 6.06 11.93 16.04
CA ILE A 371 5.00 11.78 17.05
C ILE A 371 5.45 12.51 18.34
N PRO A 372 4.59 13.39 18.91
CA PRO A 372 4.88 14.09 20.16
C PRO A 372 5.13 13.12 21.32
N LEU A 373 6.11 13.43 22.17
CA LEU A 373 6.53 12.56 23.28
C LEU A 373 5.39 12.31 24.28
N ALA A 374 4.51 13.30 24.45
CA ALA A 374 3.30 13.18 25.26
C ALA A 374 2.37 12.04 24.83
N ARG A 375 2.34 11.65 23.54
CA ARG A 375 1.53 10.52 23.07
C ARG A 375 2.11 9.18 23.51
N TYR A 376 3.43 9.01 23.44
CA TYR A 376 4.09 7.81 23.95
C TYR A 376 3.89 7.68 25.46
N ALA A 377 4.12 8.76 26.22
CA ALA A 377 3.90 8.78 27.65
C ALA A 377 2.43 8.50 28.04
N SER A 378 1.47 9.04 27.29
CA SER A 378 0.05 8.70 27.49
C SER A 378 -0.25 7.23 27.19
N GLY A 379 0.37 6.65 26.15
CA GLY A 379 0.28 5.24 25.84
C GLY A 379 0.82 4.36 26.98
N ALA A 380 1.98 4.73 27.54
CA ALA A 380 2.60 4.04 28.67
C ALA A 380 1.68 4.08 29.90
N ARG A 381 1.17 5.26 30.29
CA ARG A 381 0.21 5.39 31.40
C ARG A 381 -1.04 4.52 31.21
N SER A 382 -1.57 4.47 29.99
CA SER A 382 -2.74 3.66 29.67
C SER A 382 -2.44 2.16 29.79
N LEU A 383 -1.28 1.72 29.29
CA LEU A 383 -0.83 0.33 29.38
C LEU A 383 -0.61 -0.09 30.83
N PHE A 384 0.07 0.73 31.63
CA PHE A 384 0.24 0.51 33.07
C PHE A 384 -1.10 0.32 33.76
N ARG A 385 -2.08 1.23 33.55
CA ARG A 385 -3.41 1.10 34.16
C ARG A 385 -4.11 -0.20 33.77
N LYS A 386 -3.91 -0.67 32.53
CA LYS A 386 -4.49 -1.94 32.07
C LYS A 386 -3.85 -3.14 32.75
N LEU A 387 -2.53 -3.13 32.93
CA LEU A 387 -1.80 -4.18 33.66
C LEU A 387 -2.21 -4.22 35.13
N LEU A 388 -2.46 -3.05 35.73
CA LEU A 388 -3.02 -2.89 37.08
C LEU A 388 -4.44 -3.46 37.22
N GLY A 389 -5.34 -3.09 36.30
CA GLY A 389 -6.76 -3.50 36.32
C GLY A 389 -7.02 -5.00 36.06
N GLY A 390 -6.01 -5.77 35.66
CA GLY A 390 -6.08 -7.23 35.62
C GLY A 390 -5.99 -7.90 36.99
N SER A 391 -5.59 -7.15 38.02
CA SER A 391 -5.27 -7.64 39.38
C SER A 391 -6.16 -7.06 40.48
N LEU A 392 -7.13 -6.19 40.14
CA LEU A 392 -8.04 -5.56 41.10
C LEU A 392 -9.43 -6.24 41.07
N PRO A 393 -10.00 -6.67 42.22
CA PRO A 393 -11.43 -6.96 42.33
C PRO A 393 -12.24 -5.71 41.95
N GLN A 394 -13.40 -5.90 41.30
CA GLN A 394 -14.31 -4.80 40.97
C GLN A 394 -14.64 -3.96 42.22
N PRO A 395 -14.76 -2.63 42.09
CA PRO A 395 -14.95 -1.75 43.23
C PRO A 395 -16.30 -2.06 43.89
N LEU A 396 -16.25 -2.44 45.18
CA LEU A 396 -17.40 -2.30 46.06
C LEU A 396 -17.62 -0.79 46.23
N GLN A 397 -18.82 -0.32 45.88
CA GLN A 397 -19.26 1.03 46.13
C GLN A 397 -19.19 1.32 47.64
N GLY A 398 -18.20 2.10 48.06
CA GLY A 398 -18.12 2.60 49.43
C GLY A 398 -16.69 2.71 49.93
N ASP A 399 -16.29 3.96 50.14
CA ASP A 399 -15.19 4.44 50.99
C ASP A 399 -13.76 4.52 50.41
N ASN A 400 -13.30 5.79 50.42
CA ASN A 400 -11.93 6.31 50.47
C ASN A 400 -11.10 6.38 49.17
N ASN A 401 -11.27 7.50 48.44
CA ASN A 401 -10.39 7.98 47.36
C ASN A 401 -8.90 8.10 47.73
N ALA A 402 -8.52 8.05 49.02
CA ALA A 402 -7.14 8.22 49.47
C ALA A 402 -6.30 6.93 49.37
N ASP A 403 -6.91 5.75 49.55
CA ASP A 403 -6.22 4.46 49.43
C ASP A 403 -5.99 4.09 47.96
N GLU A 404 -6.94 4.46 47.08
CA GLU A 404 -6.82 4.30 45.63
C GLU A 404 -5.70 5.19 45.05
N ILE A 405 -5.56 6.43 45.53
CA ILE A 405 -4.48 7.34 45.13
C ILE A 405 -3.12 6.88 45.67
N SER A 406 -3.07 6.34 46.89
CA SER A 406 -1.83 5.83 47.51
C SER A 406 -1.33 4.56 46.82
N GLN A 407 -2.23 3.64 46.45
CA GLN A 407 -1.89 2.48 45.62
C GLN A 407 -1.47 2.91 44.20
N VAL A 408 -2.12 3.90 43.58
CA VAL A 408 -1.65 4.45 42.30
C VAL A 408 -0.26 5.08 42.41
N LEU A 409 0.08 5.71 43.54
CA LEU A 409 1.39 6.34 43.80
C LEU A 409 2.51 5.35 44.13
N GLU A 410 2.20 4.19 44.72
CA GLU A 410 3.22 3.17 45.02
C GLU A 410 3.74 2.51 43.73
N TYR A 411 2.84 2.21 42.79
CA TYR A 411 3.16 1.60 41.49
C TYR A 411 3.77 2.59 40.47
N VAL A 412 3.67 3.90 40.75
CA VAL A 412 4.32 4.98 39.99
C VAL A 412 5.85 4.91 40.06
N HIS A 413 6.42 4.18 41.02
CA HIS A 413 7.86 3.90 41.10
C HIS A 413 8.34 2.84 40.10
N SER A 414 7.44 2.23 39.32
CA SER A 414 7.81 1.28 38.27
C SER A 414 8.69 1.95 37.20
N PRO A 415 9.81 1.33 36.79
CA PRO A 415 10.67 1.89 35.76
C PRO A 415 9.99 1.85 34.38
N LEU A 416 10.00 2.98 33.67
CA LEU A 416 9.63 3.05 32.26
C LEU A 416 10.88 2.83 31.42
N LEU A 417 10.97 1.67 30.78
CA LEU A 417 12.13 1.29 29.98
C LEU A 417 12.06 1.96 28.60
N LEU A 418 13.12 2.65 28.19
CA LEU A 418 13.19 3.40 26.95
C LEU A 418 14.27 2.85 26.03
N ALA A 419 13.91 2.50 24.79
CA ALA A 419 14.87 2.40 23.70
C ALA A 419 14.59 3.47 22.64
N SER A 420 15.66 4.08 22.15
CA SER A 420 15.61 5.11 21.14
C SER A 420 16.90 5.14 20.34
N ASP A 421 16.77 5.42 19.05
CA ASP A 421 17.87 5.69 18.15
C ASP A 421 18.41 7.13 18.26
N ASP A 422 17.71 8.00 18.98
CA ASP A 422 18.22 9.31 19.42
C ASP A 422 18.82 9.18 20.83
N PRO A 423 20.15 9.37 21.00
CA PRO A 423 20.85 9.16 22.27
C PRO A 423 20.45 10.14 23.39
N ASP A 424 19.94 11.32 23.04
CA ASP A 424 19.63 12.42 23.97
C ASP A 424 18.16 12.47 24.38
N ILE A 425 17.29 11.72 23.69
CA ILE A 425 15.83 11.81 23.91
C ILE A 425 15.43 11.50 25.36
N GLY A 426 16.15 10.60 26.02
CA GLY A 426 15.89 10.18 27.39
C GLY A 426 16.13 11.28 28.43
N GLN A 427 16.97 12.28 28.11
CA GLN A 427 17.25 13.43 28.96
C GLN A 427 16.43 14.66 28.56
N SER A 428 15.57 14.55 27.54
CA SER A 428 14.78 15.68 27.09
C SER A 428 13.79 16.13 28.19
N PRO A 429 13.68 17.45 28.44
CA PRO A 429 12.75 17.96 29.45
C PRO A 429 11.29 17.67 29.06
N GLU A 430 10.99 17.64 27.76
CA GLU A 430 9.67 17.31 27.24
C GLU A 430 9.27 15.87 27.61
N LEU A 431 10.14 14.88 27.39
CA LEU A 431 9.82 13.49 27.73
C LEU A 431 9.73 13.30 29.24
N THR A 432 10.66 13.89 29.99
CA THR A 432 10.68 13.79 31.46
C THR A 432 9.40 14.36 32.07
N GLN A 433 8.95 15.52 31.58
CA GLN A 433 7.71 16.14 32.02
C GLN A 433 6.48 15.33 31.59
N ALA A 434 6.46 14.82 30.36
CA ALA A 434 5.32 14.08 29.83
C ALA A 434 5.16 12.68 30.46
N ALA A 435 6.26 12.01 30.77
CA ALA A 435 6.31 10.69 31.37
C ALA A 435 6.15 10.72 32.89
N ALA A 436 6.23 11.90 33.53
CA ALA A 436 5.99 12.03 34.96
C ALA A 436 4.64 11.39 35.35
N PRO A 437 4.60 10.61 36.45
CA PRO A 437 5.65 10.46 37.47
C PRO A 437 6.63 9.30 37.27
N PHE A 438 6.68 8.64 36.11
CA PHE A 438 7.56 7.48 35.89
C PHE A 438 9.04 7.83 35.90
N THR A 439 9.86 6.91 36.42
CA THR A 439 11.32 6.97 36.27
C THR A 439 11.73 6.34 34.95
N ILE A 440 12.25 7.15 34.02
CA ILE A 440 12.73 6.67 32.73
C ILE A 440 14.10 6.01 32.90
N GLN A 441 14.24 4.78 32.42
CA GLN A 441 15.52 4.08 32.35
C GLN A 441 15.80 3.65 30.91
N LYS A 442 17.06 3.72 30.46
CA LYS A 442 17.44 3.19 29.15
C LYS A 442 17.35 1.65 29.15
N ALA A 443 16.95 1.08 28.02
CA ALA A 443 16.93 -0.37 27.81
C ALA A 443 18.32 -0.97 28.07
N GLN A 444 19.35 -0.35 27.51
CA GLN A 444 20.74 -0.70 27.75
C GLN A 444 21.65 0.53 27.72
N GLU A 445 22.81 0.39 28.36
CA GLU A 445 23.84 1.43 28.47
C GLU A 445 25.22 0.92 28.00
N ARG A 446 25.27 -0.30 27.44
CA ARG A 446 26.50 -0.98 27.04
C ARG A 446 27.06 -0.45 25.72
N ILE A 447 26.19 -0.21 24.74
CA ILE A 447 26.56 0.29 23.41
C ILE A 447 25.63 1.45 23.07
N MET A 448 26.12 2.68 23.22
CA MET A 448 25.33 3.88 22.93
C MET A 448 25.81 4.56 21.65
N LEU A 449 24.86 5.14 20.91
CA LEU A 449 25.18 6.00 19.79
C LEU A 449 25.86 7.27 20.29
N ALA A 450 26.96 7.66 19.66
CA ALA A 450 27.76 8.80 20.09
C ALA A 450 27.08 10.13 19.73
N THR A 451 27.04 11.05 20.69
CA THR A 451 26.71 12.46 20.44
C THR A 451 27.94 13.21 19.96
N LYS A 452 27.75 14.26 19.17
CA LYS A 452 28.76 15.25 18.80
C LYS A 452 29.46 15.77 20.04
N ALA A 453 28.74 16.10 21.12
CA ALA A 453 29.36 16.56 22.36
C ALA A 453 30.35 15.53 22.94
N ALA A 454 30.02 14.24 22.90
CA ALA A 454 30.92 13.17 23.33
C ALA A 454 32.10 12.98 22.35
N LEU A 455 31.86 13.12 21.05
CA LEU A 455 32.91 13.03 20.02
C LEU A 455 33.89 14.21 20.09
N ASP A 456 33.40 15.42 20.32
CA ASP A 456 34.23 16.62 20.47
C ASP A 456 35.12 16.56 21.71
N GLN A 457 34.65 15.89 22.78
CA GLN A 457 35.45 15.65 23.98
C GLN A 457 36.53 14.57 23.78
N THR A 458 36.22 13.51 23.04
CA THR A 458 37.08 12.32 22.93
C THR A 458 37.98 12.33 21.70
N SER A 459 37.59 13.02 20.64
CA SER A 459 38.30 13.17 19.37
C SER A 459 37.98 14.54 18.77
N PRO A 460 38.47 15.62 19.40
CA PRO A 460 38.22 16.98 18.94
C PRO A 460 38.74 17.17 17.52
N LYS A 461 37.85 17.52 16.59
CA LYS A 461 38.28 18.10 15.31
C LYS A 461 38.43 19.59 15.50
N GLN A 462 39.56 20.13 15.06
CA GLN A 462 39.76 21.57 15.08
C GLN A 462 38.80 22.23 14.10
N ASP A 463 37.99 23.14 14.61
CA ASP A 463 37.27 24.09 13.77
C ASP A 463 38.30 24.95 13.04
N ILE A 464 38.52 24.71 11.74
CA ILE A 464 39.37 25.55 10.88
C ILE A 464 38.62 26.85 10.52
N ARG A 465 37.87 27.41 11.47
CA ARG A 465 37.06 28.60 11.31
C ARG A 465 37.67 29.74 12.12
N GLU A 466 38.13 30.78 11.43
CA GLU A 466 38.33 32.06 12.10
C GLU A 466 36.95 32.68 12.43
N PRO A 467 36.71 33.12 13.68
CA PRO A 467 35.45 33.74 14.05
C PRO A 467 35.20 34.99 13.20
N GLY A 468 34.21 34.93 12.31
CA GLY A 468 33.81 36.05 11.44
C GLY A 468 34.00 35.84 9.93
N SER A 469 34.54 34.70 9.47
CA SER A 469 34.67 34.45 8.03
C SER A 469 33.29 34.30 7.33
N ALA A 470 33.13 35.00 6.19
CA ALA A 470 31.93 34.99 5.36
C ALA A 470 31.90 33.85 4.32
N TYR A 471 33.02 33.16 4.11
CA TYR A 471 33.13 32.02 3.20
C TYR A 471 32.89 30.71 3.93
N VAL A 472 31.79 30.05 3.62
CA VAL A 472 31.47 28.69 4.10
C VAL A 472 32.16 27.69 3.18
N LYS A 473 33.43 27.37 3.45
CA LYS A 473 33.94 26.07 3.01
C LYS A 473 33.23 25.03 3.89
N HIS A 474 32.61 24.02 3.30
CA HIS A 474 32.06 22.90 4.08
C HIS A 474 33.27 22.20 4.72
N VAL A 475 33.49 22.44 6.02
CA VAL A 475 34.55 21.79 6.81
C VAL A 475 33.90 20.65 7.57
N ASP A 476 34.59 19.52 7.63
CA ASP A 476 34.09 18.31 8.27
C ASP A 476 34.10 18.45 9.80
N GLU A 477 33.00 18.94 10.37
CA GLU A 477 32.76 18.86 11.81
C GLU A 477 32.54 17.41 12.26
N ASN A 478 32.62 17.15 13.56
CA ASN A 478 32.14 15.87 14.10
C ASN A 478 30.61 15.82 13.99
N THR A 479 30.11 14.72 13.46
CA THR A 479 28.67 14.45 13.31
C THR A 479 28.32 13.29 14.25
N GLY A 480 27.48 13.57 15.25
CA GLY A 480 26.91 12.54 16.11
C GLY A 480 25.59 12.02 15.56
N TRP A 481 24.93 11.17 16.35
CA TRP A 481 23.63 10.59 16.06
C TRP A 481 22.47 11.44 16.62
N GLU A 482 22.67 12.74 16.81
CA GLU A 482 21.62 13.63 17.30
C GLU A 482 20.41 13.59 16.37
N GLY A 483 19.23 13.47 16.97
CA GLY A 483 17.98 13.42 16.23
C GLY A 483 17.69 12.06 15.58
N GLY A 484 18.53 11.03 15.78
CA GLY A 484 18.20 9.64 15.50
C GLY A 484 19.10 8.91 14.50
N PHE A 485 18.66 7.72 14.09
CA PHE A 485 19.36 6.90 13.10
C PHE A 485 19.08 7.39 11.68
N PHE A 486 20.15 7.67 10.92
CA PHE A 486 20.10 8.01 9.51
C PHE A 486 20.91 7.00 8.68
N SER A 487 20.28 6.38 7.70
CA SER A 487 20.92 5.41 6.79
C SER A 487 22.19 5.94 6.11
N ALA A 488 22.20 7.22 5.69
CA ALA A 488 23.38 7.83 5.08
C ALA A 488 24.57 7.91 6.05
N LEU A 489 24.31 8.22 7.32
CA LEU A 489 25.35 8.25 8.36
C LEU A 489 25.89 6.84 8.62
N PHE A 490 25.01 5.84 8.71
CA PHE A 490 25.40 4.43 8.84
C PHE A 490 26.33 3.97 7.72
N PHE A 491 25.99 4.24 6.45
CA PHE A 491 26.84 3.87 5.33
C PHE A 491 28.14 4.67 5.25
N SER A 492 28.17 5.89 5.81
CA SER A 492 29.39 6.70 5.91
C SER A 492 30.37 6.22 7.00
N LEU A 493 29.94 5.36 7.93
CA LEU A 493 30.79 4.88 9.02
C LEU A 493 32.08 4.24 8.48
N GLY A 494 33.21 4.76 8.95
CA GLY A 494 34.56 4.26 8.64
C GLY A 494 35.05 4.55 7.22
N ASN A 495 34.39 5.47 6.50
CA ASN A 495 34.89 5.97 5.22
C ASN A 495 35.80 7.19 5.44
N GLN A 496 37.03 7.15 4.91
CA GLN A 496 38.04 8.20 5.13
C GLN A 496 37.98 9.36 4.11
N SER A 497 37.08 9.30 3.11
CA SER A 497 37.03 10.31 2.03
C SER A 497 35.84 11.27 2.21
N PRO A 498 36.07 12.58 2.48
CA PRO A 498 35.02 13.50 2.93
C PRO A 498 34.22 14.20 1.81
N SER A 499 34.57 14.01 0.54
CA SER A 499 33.97 14.79 -0.55
C SER A 499 33.24 13.93 -1.57
N GLY A 500 31.91 13.86 -1.46
CA GLY A 500 31.01 13.47 -2.57
C GLY A 500 30.62 11.99 -2.66
N SER A 501 30.88 11.17 -1.63
CA SER A 501 30.73 9.71 -1.72
C SER A 501 29.35 9.16 -1.35
N ALA A 502 28.45 9.89 -0.68
CA ALA A 502 27.13 9.32 -0.32
C ALA A 502 26.23 9.04 -1.54
N GLY A 503 26.21 9.95 -2.52
CA GLY A 503 25.52 9.73 -3.81
C GLY A 503 26.20 8.65 -4.64
N ARG A 504 27.53 8.66 -4.71
CA ARG A 504 28.32 7.64 -5.40
C ARG A 504 28.24 6.25 -4.75
N LEU A 505 28.14 6.13 -3.43
CA LEU A 505 28.01 4.84 -2.73
C LEU A 505 26.67 4.19 -3.07
N ARG A 506 25.61 5.01 -3.16
CA ARG A 506 24.29 4.55 -3.55
C ARG A 506 24.25 4.19 -5.04
N ASP A 507 24.83 5.01 -5.91
CA ASP A 507 24.95 4.71 -7.34
C ASP A 507 25.88 3.50 -7.61
N LEU A 508 26.90 3.26 -6.78
CA LEU A 508 27.81 2.10 -6.87
C LEU A 508 27.18 0.83 -6.30
N ALA A 509 26.42 0.93 -5.21
CA ALA A 509 25.60 -0.18 -4.70
C ALA A 509 24.46 -0.53 -5.68
N GLU A 510 23.88 0.46 -6.36
CA GLU A 510 22.88 0.27 -7.43
C GLU A 510 23.51 -0.26 -8.73
N SER A 511 24.78 0.05 -9.03
CA SER A 511 25.51 -0.43 -10.23
C SER A 511 26.34 -1.69 -10.02
N GLY A 512 26.21 -2.36 -8.86
CA GLY A 512 26.84 -3.66 -8.61
C GLY A 512 28.34 -3.62 -8.34
N GLY A 513 28.90 -2.45 -7.98
CA GLY A 513 30.28 -2.34 -7.55
C GLY A 513 30.47 -2.89 -6.14
N GLU A 514 31.41 -3.83 -5.96
CA GLU A 514 31.81 -4.32 -4.64
C GLU A 514 32.55 -3.20 -3.91
N ILE A 515 31.88 -2.58 -2.94
CA ILE A 515 32.50 -1.56 -2.08
C ILE A 515 33.18 -2.32 -0.96
N GLU A 516 34.49 -2.51 -1.08
CA GLU A 516 35.30 -3.04 0.01
C GLU A 516 35.17 -2.10 1.23
N VAL A 517 34.41 -2.55 2.23
CA VAL A 517 34.24 -1.83 3.48
C VAL A 517 35.43 -2.17 4.37
N PRO A 518 36.21 -1.19 4.85
CA PRO A 518 37.33 -1.46 5.76
C PRO A 518 36.88 -2.26 7.00
N GLU A 519 37.73 -3.14 7.51
CA GLU A 519 37.38 -4.00 8.65
C GLU A 519 36.92 -3.20 9.87
N GLN A 520 37.56 -2.06 10.16
CA GLN A 520 37.19 -1.17 11.25
C GLN A 520 35.81 -0.54 11.03
N ALA A 521 35.47 -0.21 9.78
CA ALA A 521 34.16 0.30 9.40
C ALA A 521 33.07 -0.76 9.63
N MET A 522 33.34 -2.01 9.24
CA MET A 522 32.44 -3.14 9.51
C MET A 522 32.22 -3.36 11.00
N ARG A 523 33.28 -3.32 11.82
CA ARG A 523 33.15 -3.45 13.28
C ARG A 523 32.29 -2.34 13.90
N MET A 524 32.38 -1.11 13.39
CA MET A 524 31.50 -0.02 13.86
C MET A 524 30.04 -0.26 13.47
N ARG A 525 29.77 -0.77 12.25
CA ARG A 525 28.41 -1.13 11.82
C ARG A 525 27.86 -2.30 12.63
N GLU A 526 28.69 -3.28 12.97
CA GLU A 526 28.34 -4.39 13.86
C GLU A 526 27.88 -3.88 15.24
N LEU A 527 28.58 -2.90 15.82
CA LEU A 527 28.17 -2.30 17.10
C LEU A 527 26.79 -1.66 17.04
N VAL A 528 26.43 -0.99 15.94
CA VAL A 528 25.09 -0.42 15.74
C VAL A 528 24.02 -1.51 15.74
N GLY A 529 24.27 -2.63 15.03
CA GLY A 529 23.37 -3.78 15.03
C GLY A 529 23.24 -4.44 16.40
N ARG A 530 24.35 -4.58 17.13
CA ARG A 530 24.38 -5.15 18.49
C ARG A 530 23.59 -4.29 19.47
N ALA A 531 23.75 -2.96 19.43
CA ALA A 531 22.98 -2.04 20.26
C ALA A 531 21.47 -2.23 20.06
N TYR A 532 21.03 -2.27 18.80
CA TYR A 532 19.63 -2.49 18.44
C TYR A 532 19.09 -3.84 18.96
N LEU A 533 19.88 -4.91 18.87
CA LEU A 533 19.47 -6.24 19.34
C LEU A 533 19.38 -6.33 20.86
N ILE A 534 20.30 -5.69 21.59
CA ILE A 534 20.23 -5.63 23.05
C ILE A 534 19.01 -4.82 23.48
N ASP A 535 18.74 -3.67 22.84
CA ASP A 535 17.52 -2.89 23.06
C ASP A 535 16.27 -3.74 22.86
N LEU A 536 16.20 -4.49 21.75
CA LEU A 536 15.08 -5.36 21.43
C LEU A 536 14.92 -6.50 22.45
N ALA A 537 16.01 -7.15 22.84
CA ALA A 537 16.00 -8.25 23.80
C ALA A 537 15.53 -7.79 25.19
N VAL A 538 15.99 -6.63 25.65
CA VAL A 538 15.60 -6.10 26.97
C VAL A 538 14.16 -5.55 26.92
N LEU A 539 13.77 -4.82 25.87
CA LEU A 539 12.38 -4.33 25.73
C LEU A 539 11.36 -5.47 25.58
N GLY A 540 11.72 -6.54 24.86
CA GLY A 540 10.83 -7.69 24.62
C GLY A 540 10.46 -8.48 25.87
N GLU A 541 11.22 -8.32 26.95
CA GLU A 541 11.00 -8.98 28.25
C GLU A 541 10.12 -8.18 29.21
N GLY A 542 9.64 -7.00 28.80
CA GLY A 542 8.66 -6.22 29.54
C GLY A 542 7.25 -6.81 29.46
N ASP A 543 6.41 -6.49 30.46
CA ASP A 543 4.99 -6.90 30.52
C ASP A 543 4.13 -6.27 29.42
N GLY A 544 4.65 -5.22 28.79
CA GLY A 544 4.11 -4.68 27.56
C GLY A 544 5.00 -3.57 26.99
N VAL A 545 4.82 -3.26 25.70
CA VAL A 545 5.61 -2.28 24.98
C VAL A 545 4.72 -1.25 24.30
N VAL A 546 5.13 0.01 24.37
CA VAL A 546 4.56 1.14 23.62
C VAL A 546 5.50 1.50 22.49
N CYS A 547 5.03 1.39 21.26
CA CYS A 547 5.76 1.82 20.08
C CYS A 547 4.82 2.56 19.12
N ALA A 548 5.38 3.31 18.17
CA ALA A 548 4.61 3.86 17.08
C ALA A 548 4.36 2.76 16.04
N SER A 549 3.09 2.45 15.76
CA SER A 549 2.73 1.57 14.64
C SER A 549 2.46 2.40 13.39
N THR A 550 3.23 2.20 12.33
CA THR A 550 2.87 2.65 10.98
C THR A 550 1.90 1.64 10.37
N LEU A 551 0.65 1.64 10.79
CA LEU A 551 -0.41 0.93 10.07
C LEU A 551 -0.96 1.88 9.00
N SER A 552 -0.39 1.78 7.79
CA SER A 552 -1.06 2.22 6.58
C SER A 552 -2.11 1.17 6.21
N ASP A 553 -3.24 1.19 6.93
CA ASP A 553 -4.53 0.87 6.33
C ASP A 553 -5.65 1.37 7.24
N PHE A 554 -6.50 2.19 6.61
CA PHE A 554 -7.67 2.88 7.16
C PHE A 554 -7.40 3.98 8.18
N VAL A 555 -7.55 5.20 7.67
CA VAL A 555 -8.16 6.35 8.35
C VAL A 555 -9.14 5.89 9.44
N LYS A 556 -8.63 5.69 10.66
CA LYS A 556 -9.37 5.96 11.88
C LYS A 556 -9.22 7.46 12.08
N LEU A 557 -10.10 8.23 11.43
CA LEU A 557 -10.54 9.47 12.06
C LEU A 557 -10.91 9.07 13.49
N LYS A 558 -10.25 9.69 14.48
CA LYS A 558 -10.63 9.60 15.89
C LYS A 558 -12.16 9.57 15.97
N PRO A 559 -12.76 8.72 16.81
CA PRO A 559 -14.16 8.91 17.16
C PRO A 559 -14.27 10.33 17.73
N PHE A 560 -14.91 11.22 16.97
CA PHE A 560 -15.28 12.56 17.41
C PHE A 560 -16.48 12.41 18.37
N ASN A 561 -16.28 11.68 19.46
CA ASN A 561 -17.27 11.51 20.53
C ASN A 561 -17.11 12.55 21.64
N GLU A 562 -16.24 13.55 21.46
CA GLU A 562 -16.07 14.66 22.40
C GLU A 562 -16.12 16.03 21.70
N ILE A 563 -17.05 16.20 20.75
CA ILE A 563 -17.69 17.52 20.57
C ILE A 563 -19.00 17.44 21.34
N PRO A 564 -19.37 18.44 22.17
CA PRO A 564 -20.65 18.46 22.84
C PRO A 564 -21.73 18.30 21.78
N THR A 565 -22.46 17.18 21.80
CA THR A 565 -23.60 17.00 20.92
C THR A 565 -24.58 18.11 21.24
N SER A 566 -24.62 19.14 20.40
CA SER A 566 -25.62 20.18 20.48
C SER A 566 -26.99 19.49 20.42
N SER A 567 -27.79 19.74 21.46
CA SER A 567 -29.05 19.08 21.79
C SER A 567 -30.08 19.01 20.65
N TRP A 568 -29.92 19.82 19.60
CA TRP A 568 -30.81 19.83 18.46
C TRP A 568 -30.70 18.59 17.54
N ILE A 569 -29.57 17.89 17.46
CA ILE A 569 -29.42 16.76 16.51
C ILE A 569 -30.15 15.49 16.99
N ARG A 570 -30.27 15.28 18.31
CA ARG A 570 -31.01 14.14 18.88
C ARG A 570 -32.53 14.29 18.72
N SER A 571 -33.03 15.51 18.56
CA SER A 571 -34.45 15.81 18.34
C SER A 571 -34.94 15.46 16.93
N TRP A 572 -34.03 15.28 15.95
CA TRP A 572 -34.37 15.12 14.53
C TRP A 572 -34.48 13.66 14.08
N SER A 573 -33.79 12.74 14.74
CA SER A 573 -33.90 11.30 14.43
C SER A 573 -35.19 10.69 14.97
N SER A 574 -35.76 11.25 16.04
CA SER A 574 -37.05 10.81 16.60
C SER A 574 -38.25 11.36 15.83
N THR A 575 -38.08 12.43 15.04
CA THR A 575 -39.14 13.01 14.20
C THR A 575 -39.32 12.33 12.85
N MET A 576 -38.36 11.51 12.39
CA MET A 576 -38.45 10.78 11.12
C MET A 576 -39.27 9.49 11.20
N SER A 577 -39.52 8.97 12.40
CA SER A 577 -40.22 7.69 12.60
C SER A 577 -41.74 7.81 12.73
N ASP A 578 -42.30 9.03 12.80
CA ASP A 578 -43.72 9.26 13.14
C ASP A 578 -44.57 9.95 12.06
N LEU A 579 -44.05 10.19 10.84
CA LEU A 579 -44.86 10.72 9.74
C LEU A 579 -45.14 9.66 8.68
N ALA A 580 -46.43 9.46 8.36
CA ALA A 580 -46.93 8.51 7.37
C ALA A 580 -46.54 8.81 5.90
N THR A 581 -45.69 9.82 5.67
CA THR A 581 -45.31 10.31 4.34
C THR A 581 -43.82 10.66 4.25
N ASN A 582 -43.16 10.09 3.24
CA ASN A 582 -41.71 10.11 3.00
C ASN A 582 -41.24 11.34 2.20
N TYR A 583 -41.72 12.54 2.56
CA TYR A 583 -41.36 13.78 1.85
C TYR A 583 -39.85 14.04 1.80
N LEU A 584 -39.13 13.72 2.87
CA LEU A 584 -37.70 13.93 2.96
C LEU A 584 -36.91 12.97 2.05
N GLY A 585 -37.28 11.69 2.04
CA GLY A 585 -36.64 10.69 1.17
C GLY A 585 -36.85 11.01 -0.30
N ALA A 586 -38.06 11.43 -0.67
CA ALA A 586 -38.37 11.93 -2.01
C ALA A 586 -37.53 13.16 -2.37
N ALA A 587 -37.45 14.17 -1.48
CA ALA A 587 -36.69 15.39 -1.73
C ALA A 587 -35.18 15.13 -1.96
N ILE A 588 -34.57 14.26 -1.13
CA ILE A 588 -33.15 13.87 -1.27
C ILE A 588 -32.92 13.10 -2.58
N PHE A 589 -33.84 12.21 -2.95
CA PHE A 589 -33.73 11.45 -4.19
C PHE A 589 -33.81 12.36 -5.43
N TRP A 590 -34.80 13.25 -5.49
CA TRP A 590 -34.98 14.14 -6.64
C TRP A 590 -33.87 15.19 -6.76
N SER A 591 -33.31 15.69 -5.65
CA SER A 591 -32.14 16.57 -5.69
C SER A 591 -30.90 15.87 -6.23
N TYR A 592 -30.70 14.59 -5.89
CA TYR A 592 -29.62 13.77 -6.42
C TYR A 592 -29.74 13.57 -7.95
N ILE A 593 -30.96 13.31 -8.45
CA ILE A 593 -31.20 13.19 -9.90
C ILE A 593 -30.90 14.51 -10.63
N LEU A 594 -31.29 15.65 -10.07
CA LEU A 594 -30.98 16.97 -10.63
C LEU A 594 -29.46 17.24 -10.67
N ALA A 595 -28.74 16.93 -9.60
CA ALA A 595 -27.28 17.07 -9.55
C ALA A 595 -26.59 16.16 -10.59
N ALA A 596 -27.02 14.91 -10.71
CA ALA A 596 -26.49 13.98 -11.70
C ALA A 596 -26.70 14.48 -13.15
N LEU A 597 -27.86 15.06 -13.45
CA LEU A 597 -28.14 15.68 -14.76
C LEU A 597 -27.26 16.92 -15.02
N ALA A 598 -27.02 17.74 -14.00
CA ALA A 598 -26.13 18.89 -14.11
C ALA A 598 -24.67 18.47 -14.39
N PHE A 599 -24.12 17.54 -13.62
CA PHE A 599 -22.74 17.06 -13.80
C PHE A 599 -22.53 16.33 -15.12
N THR A 600 -23.49 15.52 -15.56
CA THR A 600 -23.43 14.87 -16.88
C THR A 600 -23.46 15.90 -18.01
N GLY A 601 -24.28 16.95 -17.89
CA GLY A 601 -24.27 18.09 -18.81
C GLY A 601 -22.92 18.80 -18.88
N ILE A 602 -22.30 19.07 -17.73
CA ILE A 602 -20.95 19.67 -17.64
C ILE A 602 -19.90 18.77 -18.27
N ALA A 603 -19.95 17.46 -18.03
CA ALA A 603 -19.02 16.49 -18.60
C ALA A 603 -19.12 16.44 -20.13
N ILE A 604 -20.35 16.38 -20.66
CA ILE A 604 -20.60 16.39 -22.12
C ILE A 604 -20.10 17.70 -22.73
N HIS A 605 -20.44 18.84 -22.14
CA HIS A 605 -19.98 20.15 -22.59
C HIS A 605 -18.44 20.27 -22.57
N THR A 606 -17.78 19.69 -21.56
CA THR A 606 -16.32 19.65 -21.47
C THR A 606 -15.71 18.78 -22.58
N ILE A 607 -16.25 17.58 -22.82
CA ILE A 607 -15.81 16.68 -23.89
C ILE A 607 -15.98 17.35 -25.27
N LEU A 608 -17.11 18.03 -25.51
CA LEU A 608 -17.37 18.74 -26.77
C LEU A 608 -16.47 19.96 -26.99
N LYS A 609 -15.90 20.55 -25.92
CA LYS A 609 -14.97 21.70 -25.99
C LYS A 609 -13.50 21.31 -26.09
N ILE A 610 -13.14 20.03 -25.97
CA ILE A 610 -11.77 19.58 -26.22
C ILE A 610 -11.47 19.74 -27.71
N LYS A 611 -10.84 20.86 -28.10
CA LYS A 611 -10.27 21.01 -29.43
C LYS A 611 -9.09 20.02 -29.57
N PRO A 612 -9.00 19.25 -30.66
CA PRO A 612 -7.83 18.42 -30.90
C PRO A 612 -6.59 19.33 -31.00
N LEU A 613 -5.61 19.11 -30.12
CA LEU A 613 -4.32 19.78 -30.19
C LEU A 613 -3.68 19.49 -31.56
N PRO A 614 -3.08 20.48 -32.25
CA PRO A 614 -2.33 20.21 -33.47
C PRO A 614 -1.16 19.26 -33.15
N PRO A 615 -0.87 18.28 -34.02
CA PRO A 615 0.08 17.23 -33.72
C PRO A 615 1.50 17.81 -33.59
N THR A 616 2.02 17.87 -32.37
CA THR A 616 3.47 17.85 -32.17
C THR A 616 3.96 16.46 -32.57
N ARG A 617 4.85 16.47 -33.57
CA ARG A 617 5.46 15.34 -34.27
C ARG A 617 5.69 14.09 -33.38
N PRO A 618 4.92 13.00 -33.54
CA PRO A 618 5.18 11.75 -32.84
C PRO A 618 6.37 11.02 -33.47
N ARG A 619 7.28 10.50 -32.64
CA ARG A 619 8.50 9.79 -33.06
C ARG A 619 8.25 8.35 -33.53
N ASN A 620 7.04 7.82 -33.40
CA ASN A 620 6.59 6.57 -34.03
C ASN A 620 5.07 6.59 -34.26
N ASN A 621 4.62 6.10 -35.42
CA ASN A 621 3.20 6.06 -35.82
C ASN A 621 2.36 5.04 -35.02
N ASP A 622 3.01 4.11 -34.32
CA ASP A 622 2.32 3.02 -33.62
C ASP A 622 1.84 3.42 -32.22
N ASP A 623 2.60 4.27 -31.50
CA ASP A 623 2.23 4.75 -30.16
C ASP A 623 1.01 5.67 -30.17
N ALA A 624 0.88 6.51 -31.21
CA ALA A 624 -0.27 7.40 -31.40
C ALA A 624 -1.56 6.61 -31.69
N LYS A 625 -1.45 5.48 -32.41
CA LYS A 625 -2.59 4.57 -32.65
C LYS A 625 -2.98 3.83 -31.38
N LEU A 626 -2.01 3.38 -30.58
CA LEU A 626 -2.26 2.65 -29.34
C LEU A 626 -3.00 3.53 -28.31
N HIS A 627 -2.59 4.79 -28.13
CA HIS A 627 -3.27 5.72 -27.23
C HIS A 627 -4.67 6.12 -27.70
N ALA A 628 -4.88 6.30 -29.01
CA ALA A 628 -6.21 6.58 -29.55
C ALA A 628 -7.15 5.37 -29.39
N GLN A 629 -6.63 4.15 -29.51
CA GLN A 629 -7.39 2.92 -29.27
C GLN A 629 -7.73 2.72 -27.80
N SER A 630 -6.79 2.97 -26.87
CA SER A 630 -7.06 2.86 -25.43
C SER A 630 -8.11 3.87 -24.97
N LEU A 631 -8.04 5.12 -25.42
CA LEU A 631 -9.02 6.14 -25.06
C LEU A 631 -10.43 5.81 -25.57
N ARG A 632 -10.55 5.27 -26.80
CA ARG A 632 -11.83 4.79 -27.35
C ARG A 632 -12.37 3.60 -26.56
N LEU A 633 -11.52 2.65 -26.19
CA LEU A 633 -11.90 1.48 -25.39
C LEU A 633 -12.41 1.89 -24.01
N PHE A 634 -11.70 2.79 -23.31
CA PHE A 634 -12.11 3.28 -21.99
C PHE A 634 -13.42 4.06 -22.06
N THR A 635 -13.61 4.89 -23.09
CA THR A 635 -14.87 5.62 -23.30
C THR A 635 -16.03 4.65 -23.55
N LEU A 636 -15.81 3.61 -24.36
CA LEU A 636 -16.80 2.56 -24.63
C LEU A 636 -17.16 1.76 -23.37
N LEU A 637 -16.16 1.36 -22.58
CA LEU A 637 -16.37 0.65 -21.31
C LEU A 637 -17.12 1.52 -20.28
N ALA A 638 -16.75 2.80 -20.16
CA ALA A 638 -17.41 3.73 -19.25
C ALA A 638 -18.87 3.97 -19.64
N THR A 639 -19.14 4.20 -20.93
CA THR A 639 -20.51 4.36 -21.44
C THR A 639 -21.34 3.10 -21.25
N LEU A 640 -20.80 1.91 -21.54
CA LEU A 640 -21.50 0.64 -21.35
C LEU A 640 -21.78 0.35 -19.87
N SER A 641 -20.83 0.65 -18.98
CA SER A 641 -21.02 0.52 -17.54
C SER A 641 -22.11 1.46 -17.03
N PHE A 642 -22.11 2.72 -17.48
CA PHE A 642 -23.11 3.70 -17.10
C PHE A 642 -24.49 3.30 -17.61
N THR A 643 -24.64 2.92 -18.88
CA THR A 643 -25.94 2.51 -19.42
C THR A 643 -26.49 1.26 -18.74
N LEU A 644 -25.64 0.28 -18.41
CA LEU A 644 -26.07 -0.92 -17.70
C LEU A 644 -26.52 -0.61 -16.26
N LEU A 645 -25.79 0.27 -15.56
CA LEU A 645 -26.17 0.71 -14.21
C LEU A 645 -27.48 1.51 -14.25
N SER A 646 -27.62 2.45 -15.18
CA SER A 646 -28.85 3.23 -15.36
C SER A 646 -30.04 2.35 -15.72
N ALA A 647 -29.86 1.32 -16.56
CA ALA A 647 -30.91 0.37 -16.92
C ALA A 647 -31.37 -0.46 -15.71
N ASN A 648 -30.43 -0.96 -14.90
CA ASN A 648 -30.76 -1.67 -13.66
C ASN A 648 -31.48 -0.77 -12.65
N MET A 649 -31.03 0.48 -12.48
CA MET A 649 -31.69 1.42 -11.60
C MET A 649 -33.10 1.78 -12.07
N LEU A 650 -33.28 2.01 -13.37
CA LEU A 650 -34.59 2.25 -13.96
C LEU A 650 -35.53 1.05 -13.77
N HIS A 651 -35.01 -0.17 -13.92
CA HIS A 651 -35.78 -1.40 -13.70
C HIS A 651 -36.27 -1.51 -12.25
N VAL A 652 -35.44 -1.19 -11.26
CA VAL A 652 -35.84 -1.15 -9.84
C VAL A 652 -36.93 -0.10 -9.60
N LEU A 653 -36.80 1.09 -10.18
CA LEU A 653 -37.79 2.16 -10.07
C LEU A 653 -39.13 1.77 -10.70
N ILE A 654 -39.11 1.16 -11.89
CA ILE A 654 -40.32 0.66 -12.57
C ILE A 654 -41.00 -0.42 -11.73
N HIS A 655 -40.24 -1.42 -11.26
CA HIS A 655 -40.79 -2.50 -10.46
C HIS A 655 -41.39 -1.99 -9.13
N SER A 656 -40.73 -1.01 -8.49
CA SER A 656 -41.25 -0.37 -7.29
C SER A 656 -42.52 0.44 -7.57
N PHE A 657 -42.59 1.16 -8.70
CA PHE A 657 -43.78 1.88 -9.12
C PHE A 657 -44.95 0.94 -9.43
N GLU A 658 -44.71 -0.15 -10.14
CA GLU A 658 -45.72 -1.18 -10.44
C GLU A 658 -46.25 -1.84 -9.17
N HIS A 659 -45.36 -2.21 -8.25
CA HIS A 659 -45.75 -2.79 -6.97
C HIS A 659 -46.58 -1.80 -6.15
N TRP A 660 -46.15 -0.56 -6.02
CA TRP A 660 -46.90 0.47 -5.32
C TRP A 660 -48.27 0.75 -5.99
N HIS A 661 -48.31 0.89 -7.32
CA HIS A 661 -49.55 1.12 -8.05
C HIS A 661 -50.54 -0.03 -7.86
N SER A 662 -50.06 -1.27 -7.74
CA SER A 662 -50.92 -2.44 -7.49
C SER A 662 -51.55 -2.46 -6.08
N THR A 663 -51.01 -1.67 -5.14
CA THR A 663 -51.51 -1.60 -3.76
C THR A 663 -52.53 -0.49 -3.52
N LEU A 664 -52.81 0.37 -4.52
CA LEU A 664 -53.83 1.42 -4.39
C LEU A 664 -55.25 0.85 -4.57
N PRO A 665 -56.21 1.19 -3.68
CA PRO A 665 -57.61 0.87 -3.88
C PRO A 665 -58.16 1.59 -5.12
N LEU A 666 -58.93 0.90 -5.96
CA LEU A 666 -59.61 1.46 -7.14
C LEU A 666 -60.50 2.65 -6.74
N PRO A 667 -60.31 3.86 -7.29
CA PRO A 667 -61.24 4.95 -7.08
C PRO A 667 -62.49 4.76 -7.94
N HIS A 668 -63.66 4.88 -7.32
CA HIS A 668 -64.91 5.11 -8.02
C HIS A 668 -64.88 6.45 -8.78
N THR A 669 -65.68 6.47 -9.83
CA THR A 669 -65.77 7.39 -10.97
C THR A 669 -66.07 8.87 -10.68
N HIS A 670 -65.63 9.70 -11.65
CA HIS A 670 -66.09 11.05 -12.07
C HIS A 670 -65.46 12.31 -11.42
N HIS A 671 -64.61 13.01 -12.17
CA HIS A 671 -65.02 14.22 -12.93
C HIS A 671 -63.92 14.64 -13.93
N GLU A 672 -64.34 14.91 -15.17
CA GLU A 672 -63.49 15.45 -16.23
C GLU A 672 -62.92 16.82 -15.86
N THR A 673 -61.60 16.91 -15.77
CA THR A 673 -60.86 18.15 -16.01
C THR A 673 -59.71 17.84 -16.97
N GLN A 674 -59.61 18.66 -18.01
CA GLN A 674 -58.72 18.51 -19.16
C GLN A 674 -57.28 18.87 -18.75
N GLN A 675 -56.69 18.11 -17.82
CA GLN A 675 -55.29 18.24 -17.44
C GLN A 675 -54.40 17.52 -18.44
N SER A 676 -53.27 18.14 -18.80
CA SER A 676 -52.29 17.55 -19.70
C SER A 676 -51.79 16.22 -19.14
N ALA A 677 -51.57 15.22 -19.99
CA ALA A 677 -51.10 13.91 -19.54
C ALA A 677 -49.83 14.03 -18.67
N LEU A 678 -48.93 14.96 -18.99
CA LEU A 678 -47.70 15.22 -18.24
C LEU A 678 -47.94 15.65 -16.79
N THR A 679 -48.92 16.52 -16.55
CA THR A 679 -49.26 16.96 -15.17
C THR A 679 -49.81 15.82 -14.31
N VAL A 680 -50.55 14.90 -14.91
CA VAL A 680 -51.07 13.70 -14.22
C VAL A 680 -49.95 12.71 -13.91
N TRP A 681 -49.00 12.52 -14.83
CA TRP A 681 -47.84 11.66 -14.59
C TRP A 681 -46.89 12.23 -13.53
N LEU A 682 -46.68 13.54 -13.51
CA LEU A 682 -45.83 14.20 -12.51
C LEU A 682 -46.46 14.15 -11.10
N SER A 683 -47.77 14.36 -10.98
CA SER A 683 -48.44 14.25 -9.69
C SER A 683 -48.45 12.81 -9.18
N LEU A 684 -48.65 11.83 -10.06
CA LEU A 684 -48.63 10.40 -9.71
C LEU A 684 -47.24 9.91 -9.31
N THR A 685 -46.19 10.35 -10.01
CA THR A 685 -44.80 10.01 -9.66
C THR A 685 -44.33 10.68 -8.37
N TRP A 686 -44.75 11.92 -8.13
CA TRP A 686 -44.51 12.58 -6.83
C TRP A 686 -45.24 11.85 -5.69
N HIS A 687 -46.51 11.46 -5.91
CA HIS A 687 -47.28 10.72 -4.93
C HIS A 687 -46.66 9.36 -4.62
N TRP A 688 -46.21 8.62 -5.63
CA TRP A 688 -45.41 7.41 -5.46
C TRP A 688 -44.15 7.66 -4.65
N SER A 689 -43.39 8.70 -4.97
CA SER A 689 -42.12 8.97 -4.28
C SER A 689 -42.29 9.31 -2.79
N THR A 690 -43.42 9.91 -2.42
CA THR A 690 -43.72 10.32 -1.05
C THR A 690 -44.45 9.25 -0.23
N THR A 691 -45.00 8.21 -0.87
CA THR A 691 -45.76 7.16 -0.18
C THR A 691 -45.14 5.77 -0.29
N SER A 692 -44.17 5.56 -1.19
CA SER A 692 -43.39 4.32 -1.27
C SER A 692 -42.33 4.26 -0.16
N SER A 693 -42.10 3.06 0.38
CA SER A 693 -41.01 2.79 1.33
C SER A 693 -39.62 2.81 0.68
N LEU A 694 -39.53 2.69 -0.66
CA LEU A 694 -38.25 2.67 -1.39
C LEU A 694 -37.39 3.89 -1.07
N PHE A 695 -37.99 5.08 -1.03
CA PHE A 695 -37.29 6.34 -0.81
C PHE A 695 -36.93 6.58 0.66
N GLN A 696 -37.68 5.95 1.57
CA GLN A 696 -37.35 5.92 3.00
C GLN A 696 -36.14 5.03 3.26
N ASP A 697 -36.11 3.84 2.67
CA ASP A 697 -34.99 2.91 2.75
C ASP A 697 -33.73 3.51 2.10
N PHE A 698 -33.90 4.21 0.98
CA PHE A 698 -32.84 4.98 0.33
C PHE A 698 -32.28 6.07 1.25
N ALA A 699 -33.15 6.88 1.87
CA ALA A 699 -32.73 7.90 2.82
C ALA A 699 -32.03 7.30 4.05
N HIS A 700 -32.53 6.20 4.60
CA HIS A 700 -31.89 5.47 5.70
C HIS A 700 -30.52 4.94 5.30
N ALA A 701 -30.38 4.32 4.12
CA ALA A 701 -29.12 3.78 3.63
C ALA A 701 -28.04 4.87 3.40
N ILE A 702 -28.47 6.05 2.97
CA ILE A 702 -27.59 7.20 2.76
C ILE A 702 -27.25 7.87 4.09
N LEU A 703 -28.19 8.02 5.02
CA LEU A 703 -27.95 8.67 6.31
C LEU A 703 -27.37 7.74 7.40
N ALA A 704 -27.22 6.45 7.11
CA ALA A 704 -26.78 5.41 8.05
C ALA A 704 -25.40 5.67 8.70
N THR A 705 -24.51 6.41 8.03
CA THR A 705 -23.17 6.68 8.56
C THR A 705 -22.87 8.18 8.63
N PRO A 706 -22.11 8.65 9.63
CA PRO A 706 -21.79 10.07 9.79
C PRO A 706 -21.04 10.66 8.58
N ALA A 707 -20.16 9.88 7.93
CA ALA A 707 -19.47 10.29 6.71
C ALA A 707 -20.43 10.52 5.53
N ARG A 708 -21.41 9.63 5.35
CA ARG A 708 -22.44 9.80 4.31
C ARG A 708 -23.40 10.94 4.66
N ARG A 709 -23.76 11.14 5.93
CA ARG A 709 -24.55 12.30 6.38
C ARG A 709 -23.90 13.61 5.99
N ILE A 710 -22.60 13.78 6.26
CA ILE A 710 -21.87 15.01 5.89
C ILE A 710 -21.91 15.25 4.37
N TRP A 711 -21.65 14.22 3.56
CA TRP A 711 -21.76 14.30 2.10
C TRP A 711 -23.18 14.66 1.62
N THR A 712 -24.20 14.07 2.24
CA THR A 712 -25.60 14.33 1.87
C THR A 712 -26.00 15.75 2.27
N PHE A 713 -25.54 16.25 3.42
CA PHE A 713 -25.81 17.61 3.89
C PHE A 713 -24.99 18.68 3.15
N SER A 714 -23.78 18.38 2.67
CA SER A 714 -23.03 19.29 1.80
C SER A 714 -23.72 19.47 0.44
N GLU A 715 -24.28 18.40 -0.12
CA GLU A 715 -25.06 18.43 -1.36
C GLU A 715 -26.43 19.11 -1.16
N LEU A 716 -27.13 18.82 -0.05
CA LEU A 716 -28.40 19.48 0.29
C LEU A 716 -28.20 20.98 0.60
N GLY A 717 -27.09 21.34 1.24
CA GLY A 717 -26.72 22.73 1.52
C GLY A 717 -26.41 23.53 0.25
N LEU A 718 -25.80 22.90 -0.76
CA LEU A 718 -25.64 23.49 -2.09
C LEU A 718 -26.98 23.68 -2.81
N ALA A 719 -27.92 22.75 -2.67
CA ALA A 719 -29.26 22.87 -3.24
C ALA A 719 -30.12 23.95 -2.54
N ILE A 720 -30.04 24.08 -1.21
CA ILE A 720 -30.78 25.09 -0.44
C ILE A 720 -30.18 26.49 -0.63
N ALA A 721 -28.85 26.62 -0.76
CA ALA A 721 -28.20 27.89 -1.11
C ALA A 721 -28.63 28.42 -2.51
N GLN A 722 -29.14 27.55 -3.38
CA GLN A 722 -29.73 27.91 -4.66
C GLN A 722 -31.21 28.35 -4.56
N CYS A 723 -31.89 28.04 -3.45
CA CYS A 723 -33.30 28.35 -3.21
C CYS A 723 -33.54 29.52 -2.23
N ASP A 724 -32.51 30.01 -1.53
CA ASP A 724 -32.61 31.11 -0.57
C ASP A 724 -32.04 32.43 -1.13
N GLN A 725 -32.50 32.82 -2.33
CA GLN A 725 -32.47 34.23 -2.73
C GLN A 725 -33.84 34.84 -2.40
N PRO A 726 -33.94 35.71 -1.38
CA PRO A 726 -35.18 36.39 -1.07
C PRO A 726 -35.54 37.35 -2.19
N SER A 727 -36.77 37.20 -2.68
CA SER A 727 -37.51 38.21 -3.42
C SER A 727 -37.64 39.49 -2.58
N THR A 728 -36.80 40.48 -2.86
CA THR A 728 -37.07 41.87 -2.48
C THR A 728 -37.56 42.62 -3.71
N LEU A 729 -38.88 42.70 -3.80
CA LEU A 729 -39.60 43.83 -4.39
C LEU A 729 -39.36 45.05 -3.50
N GLU A 730 -38.54 46.00 -3.98
CA GLU A 730 -38.77 47.45 -4.05
C GLU A 730 -37.56 48.14 -4.68
#